data_AF-A0A938IPK8-F1
#
_entry.id   AF-A0A938IPK8-F1
#
_cell.length_a   1.000
_cell.length_b   1.000
_cell.length_c   1.000
_cell.angle_alpha   90.00
_cell.angle_beta   90.00
_cell.angle_gamma   90.00
#
_symmetry.space_group_name_H-M   'P 1'
#
loop_
_entity.id
_entity.type
_entity.pdbx_description
1 polymer ?
#
loop_
_entity_poly.entity_id
_entity_poly.type
_entity_poly.pdbx_seq_one_letter_code
_entity_poly.pdbx_strand_id
1 'polypeptide(L)'
;MRLADSMLMLAILAAAGVATAALAASAAAPPDKTAAALPATSPGAPSAKPAAAPPAKPSAKSAAKQAAKQAAPAVPAVPSDLIVIPPETGGPTLRDYLLKECAKCFDDRRKAVEALQTPEQVMARSKAMREAFLAAIGTLPERTPLNARTLATLDRPNFRIEKVIYESRPGHHVTANLYVPKSGKPPFPGVLVPCGHSANGKAMEAYQTMSMLLATYGFVSLCYDPIGQGERIQTFAPDGKPAASGTTEHTLVDIGARLVGRCCAQYRIWDGFRSIDYLISRPEVDSNRIGCTGNSGGGTMTSYLMALDERISAAAPSCYLTTLERLFATIGPQDGEQNIPGQVARGLDHPDYILAHAPDPVIILAATKDFFDIGGTWETMREAKRLYTILGHGERVDICEAPGPHGFARTQRTASLRWMRRWLLGIDDAPVEPALPVSTDAELRVTQTGHVVPELKGRTAWDLNLDEARRLVPERAAFWRGRPRAECLAEVRRLAGVRPGLARPVITSTGTLRREGYTIEKLVLQRPDEPPVPALFFLPEPRVGPLPAVLYVDSRGKAADAGRGGPIETLVRSGRAVLSIDCRGFGDTSPVTPKGYWNKEYTIAFLGFHLDRPLLGQRVEDTLTALGVLASRPEVDGGKLSIVGAEAGGVIALHAAAIDERLREVATERSIESWMDVVATPLSKEQLQHIVPGALARYDLPDLVRSIAPRPVSVRSPVDPTGKPKAAPM
;
A
#
# COMPACT_ATOMS: atom_id res chain seq x y z
N MET A 1 -13.02 -17.92 44.22
CA MET A 1 -14.23 -17.89 45.06
C MET A 1 -15.39 -17.44 44.18
N ARG A 2 -16.28 -18.40 43.84
CA ARG A 2 -17.70 -18.36 43.38
C ARG A 2 -18.16 -17.15 42.53
N LEU A 3 -18.51 -17.29 41.25
CA LEU A 3 -19.68 -17.93 40.60
C LEU A 3 -21.07 -17.45 41.11
N ALA A 4 -21.81 -16.85 40.16
CA ALA A 4 -23.26 -16.93 39.89
C ALA A 4 -24.29 -16.42 40.92
N ASP A 5 -25.18 -15.53 40.45
CA ASP A 5 -26.66 -15.56 40.58
C ASP A 5 -27.25 -14.39 39.73
N SER A 6 -27.88 -14.61 38.56
CA SER A 6 -29.26 -15.08 38.30
C SER A 6 -30.33 -14.01 38.61
N MET A 7 -30.86 -13.32 37.60
CA MET A 7 -32.22 -13.48 37.03
C MET A 7 -33.37 -13.39 38.05
N LEU A 8 -34.29 -12.40 37.89
CA LEU A 8 -35.74 -12.61 37.64
C LEU A 8 -36.53 -11.28 37.72
N MET A 9 -37.14 -10.85 36.61
CA MET A 9 -38.56 -10.43 36.60
C MET A 9 -39.14 -10.46 35.17
N LEU A 10 -39.92 -11.51 34.90
CA LEU A 10 -40.91 -11.65 33.81
C LEU A 10 -42.12 -10.73 34.11
N ALA A 11 -42.68 -9.97 33.16
CA ALA A 11 -43.63 -10.34 32.10
C ALA A 11 -45.06 -10.72 32.59
N ILE A 12 -46.07 -10.01 32.07
CA ILE A 12 -47.53 -10.27 31.91
C ILE A 12 -48.12 -8.92 31.39
N LEU A 13 -48.88 -8.74 30.31
CA LEU A 13 -49.86 -9.55 29.59
C LEU A 13 -50.05 -9.03 28.14
N ALA A 14 -50.41 -9.93 27.23
CA ALA A 14 -50.67 -9.73 25.80
C ALA A 14 -52.17 -9.70 25.46
N ALA A 15 -52.44 -9.44 24.15
CA ALA A 15 -53.67 -9.70 23.35
C ALA A 15 -54.70 -8.54 23.28
N ALA A 16 -55.34 -8.18 22.16
CA ALA A 16 -55.53 -8.78 20.83
C ALA A 16 -56.06 -7.75 19.78
N GLY A 17 -56.03 -8.12 18.49
CA GLY A 17 -56.88 -7.59 17.40
C GLY A 17 -56.10 -7.09 16.17
N VAL A 18 -55.72 -7.94 15.20
CA VAL A 18 -56.47 -8.39 14.00
C VAL A 18 -57.10 -7.27 13.17
N ALA A 19 -56.51 -6.99 11.99
CA ALA A 19 -57.24 -6.57 10.79
C ALA A 19 -56.45 -6.93 9.52
N THR A 20 -57.00 -7.88 8.77
CA THR A 20 -56.65 -8.31 7.41
C THR A 20 -57.15 -7.32 6.34
N ALA A 21 -56.39 -7.08 5.28
CA ALA A 21 -56.91 -6.84 3.94
C ALA A 21 -55.83 -7.09 2.86
N ALA A 22 -56.15 -7.96 1.91
CA ALA A 22 -55.44 -8.26 0.68
C ALA A 22 -56.25 -7.78 -0.53
N LEU A 23 -55.65 -7.86 -1.73
CA LEU A 23 -56.14 -7.61 -3.11
C LEU A 23 -55.67 -6.26 -3.71
N ALA A 24 -55.20 -6.15 -4.95
CA ALA A 24 -54.96 -7.12 -6.02
C ALA A 24 -54.01 -6.51 -7.08
N ALA A 25 -53.46 -7.39 -7.91
CA ALA A 25 -52.65 -7.13 -9.09
C ALA A 25 -53.38 -6.38 -10.21
N SER A 26 -52.62 -5.68 -11.06
CA SER A 26 -52.95 -5.54 -12.49
C SER A 26 -51.68 -5.31 -13.31
N ALA A 27 -51.44 -6.24 -14.24
CA ALA A 27 -50.52 -6.11 -15.34
C ALA A 27 -51.32 -5.74 -16.61
N ALA A 28 -50.80 -4.85 -17.43
CA ALA A 28 -51.19 -4.74 -18.85
C ALA A 28 -50.01 -4.20 -19.67
N ALA A 29 -49.77 -4.90 -20.79
CA ALA A 29 -48.69 -4.73 -21.75
C ALA A 29 -49.04 -3.63 -22.81
N PRO A 30 -48.16 -3.34 -23.80
CA PRO A 30 -48.02 -2.05 -24.49
C PRO A 30 -48.89 -1.91 -25.75
N PRO A 31 -48.85 -0.76 -26.45
CA PRO A 31 -49.21 -0.70 -27.85
C PRO A 31 -48.04 -0.47 -28.81
N ASP A 32 -48.35 -0.84 -30.04
CA ASP A 32 -47.53 -1.13 -31.21
C ASP A 32 -46.83 0.03 -31.92
N LYS A 33 -45.88 -0.38 -32.76
CA LYS A 33 -45.28 0.37 -33.86
C LYS A 33 -46.23 0.39 -35.07
N THR A 34 -46.38 1.54 -35.73
CA THR A 34 -46.53 1.59 -37.20
C THR A 34 -45.88 2.85 -37.78
N ALA A 35 -45.27 2.66 -38.94
CA ALA A 35 -44.32 3.52 -39.64
C ALA A 35 -44.95 4.65 -40.49
N ALA A 36 -44.15 5.68 -40.79
CA ALA A 36 -44.13 6.33 -42.11
C ALA A 36 -42.86 7.18 -42.28
N ALA A 37 -42.27 7.14 -43.48
CA ALA A 37 -41.03 7.79 -43.87
C ALA A 37 -41.27 9.04 -44.76
N LEU A 38 -40.45 10.08 -44.53
CA LEU A 38 -39.95 11.15 -45.45
C LEU A 38 -40.98 12.12 -46.09
N PRO A 39 -40.59 13.35 -46.55
CA PRO A 39 -39.24 13.82 -46.90
C PRO A 39 -38.83 15.22 -46.37
N ALA A 40 -37.59 15.59 -46.74
CA ALA A 40 -36.81 16.76 -46.39
C ALA A 40 -37.42 18.14 -46.74
N THR A 41 -37.09 19.16 -45.95
CA THR A 41 -36.73 20.52 -46.42
C THR A 41 -35.95 21.29 -45.32
N SER A 42 -34.82 21.88 -45.70
CA SER A 42 -34.15 23.03 -45.05
C SER A 42 -34.75 24.33 -45.62
N PRO A 43 -34.76 25.50 -44.95
CA PRO A 43 -33.53 26.24 -44.57
C PRO A 43 -33.61 27.15 -43.32
N GLY A 44 -32.45 27.66 -42.87
CA GLY A 44 -32.38 28.90 -42.06
C GLY A 44 -31.32 28.89 -40.96
N ALA A 45 -30.15 29.49 -41.23
CA ALA A 45 -29.05 29.71 -40.28
C ALA A 45 -29.37 30.79 -39.23
N PRO A 46 -28.65 30.80 -38.09
CA PRO A 46 -27.91 32.02 -37.76
C PRO A 46 -26.46 31.82 -37.22
N SER A 47 -25.63 32.77 -37.66
CA SER A 47 -24.33 33.29 -37.22
C SER A 47 -23.53 32.66 -36.05
N ALA A 48 -22.33 32.20 -36.40
CA ALA A 48 -20.99 32.54 -35.89
C ALA A 48 -20.73 32.67 -34.36
N LYS A 49 -20.03 31.67 -33.82
CA LYS A 49 -19.18 31.74 -32.60
C LYS A 49 -17.72 32.01 -33.01
N PRO A 50 -16.91 32.72 -32.20
CA PRO A 50 -15.48 32.88 -32.45
C PRO A 50 -14.73 31.58 -32.11
N ALA A 51 -13.80 31.20 -32.98
CA ALA A 51 -12.99 29.99 -32.88
C ALA A 51 -11.95 30.09 -31.75
N ALA A 52 -11.92 29.07 -30.89
CA ALA A 52 -10.83 28.85 -29.94
C ALA A 52 -9.61 28.26 -30.68
N ALA A 53 -8.44 28.82 -30.43
CA ALA A 53 -7.18 28.40 -31.03
C ALA A 53 -6.77 26.98 -30.58
N PRO A 54 -6.12 26.18 -31.45
CA PRO A 54 -5.65 24.84 -31.11
C PRO A 54 -4.47 24.90 -30.11
N PRO A 55 -4.28 23.86 -29.27
CA PRO A 55 -3.20 23.85 -28.29
C PRO A 55 -1.83 23.78 -28.96
N ALA A 56 -0.90 24.60 -28.46
CA ALA A 56 0.47 24.68 -28.94
C ALA A 56 1.24 23.36 -28.68
N LYS A 57 1.93 22.86 -29.71
CA LYS A 57 2.90 21.76 -29.59
C LYS A 57 4.04 22.16 -28.64
N PRO A 58 4.57 21.25 -27.81
CA PRO A 58 5.71 21.57 -26.96
C PRO A 58 6.95 21.83 -27.81
N SER A 59 7.68 22.90 -27.48
CA SER A 59 8.88 23.30 -28.21
C SER A 59 10.02 22.30 -28.00
N ALA A 60 10.81 22.09 -29.06
CA ALA A 60 11.99 21.22 -29.09
C ALA A 60 13.09 21.58 -28.06
N LYS A 61 12.96 22.73 -27.37
CA LYS A 61 13.85 23.14 -26.27
C LYS A 61 13.46 22.55 -24.91
N SER A 62 12.27 21.93 -24.77
CA SER A 62 11.88 21.19 -23.55
C SER A 62 12.45 19.75 -23.51
N ALA A 63 12.70 19.14 -24.67
CA ALA A 63 13.29 17.81 -24.79
C ALA A 63 14.79 17.79 -24.45
N ALA A 64 15.52 18.87 -24.76
CA ALA A 64 16.98 18.93 -24.57
C ALA A 64 17.40 19.20 -23.10
N LYS A 65 16.52 19.74 -22.25
CA LYS A 65 16.83 19.98 -20.82
C LYS A 65 16.53 18.77 -19.91
N GLN A 66 15.96 17.70 -20.47
CA GLN A 66 15.74 16.42 -19.80
C GLN A 66 16.94 15.47 -19.91
N ALA A 67 17.93 15.79 -20.75
CA ALA A 67 19.08 14.94 -21.05
C ALA A 67 20.33 15.16 -20.17
N ALA A 68 20.28 16.06 -19.18
CA ALA A 68 21.39 16.30 -18.25
C ALA A 68 20.98 15.96 -16.80
N LYS A 69 20.60 14.70 -16.56
CA LYS A 69 20.46 14.14 -15.21
C LYS A 69 21.50 13.04 -15.07
N GLN A 70 22.36 13.20 -14.07
CA GLN A 70 23.47 12.30 -13.70
C GLN A 70 23.17 10.84 -14.06
N ALA A 71 23.92 10.33 -15.03
CA ALA A 71 23.85 8.94 -15.43
C ALA A 71 24.21 8.07 -14.22
N ALA A 72 23.25 7.29 -13.75
CA ALA A 72 23.57 6.08 -13.01
C ALA A 72 24.48 5.23 -13.91
N PRO A 73 25.46 4.48 -13.35
CA PRO A 73 26.26 3.57 -14.17
C PRO A 73 25.31 2.67 -14.95
N ALA A 74 25.47 2.65 -16.28
CA ALA A 74 24.69 1.78 -17.14
C ALA A 74 24.90 0.35 -16.66
N VAL A 75 23.81 -0.38 -16.41
CA VAL A 75 23.89 -1.83 -16.25
C VAL A 75 24.49 -2.36 -17.56
N PRO A 76 25.64 -3.04 -17.54
CA PRO A 76 26.22 -3.57 -18.76
C PRO A 76 25.17 -4.44 -19.46
N ALA A 77 25.02 -4.27 -20.77
CA ALA A 77 24.10 -5.08 -21.55
C ALA A 77 24.43 -6.56 -21.32
N VAL A 78 23.43 -7.34 -20.89
CA VAL A 78 23.60 -8.78 -20.68
C VAL A 78 24.07 -9.39 -22.00
N PRO A 79 25.22 -10.09 -22.03
CA PRO A 79 25.65 -10.79 -23.23
C PRO A 79 24.54 -11.74 -23.69
N SER A 80 24.15 -11.66 -24.97
CA SER A 80 23.02 -12.44 -25.49
C SER A 80 23.23 -13.95 -25.35
N ASP A 81 24.49 -14.39 -25.34
CA ASP A 81 24.87 -15.77 -25.07
C ASP A 81 24.53 -16.21 -23.64
N LEU A 82 24.35 -15.34 -22.66
CA LEU A 82 24.03 -15.69 -21.27
C LEU A 82 22.54 -15.61 -20.91
N ILE A 83 21.68 -15.26 -21.86
CA ILE A 83 20.22 -15.32 -21.71
C ILE A 83 19.79 -16.80 -21.69
N VAL A 84 18.97 -17.14 -20.71
CA VAL A 84 18.42 -18.49 -20.48
C VAL A 84 16.94 -18.51 -20.84
N ILE A 85 16.19 -17.50 -20.41
CA ILE A 85 14.80 -17.27 -20.80
C ILE A 85 14.74 -16.00 -21.65
N PRO A 86 14.54 -16.10 -22.98
CA PRO A 86 14.40 -14.93 -23.82
C PRO A 86 13.19 -14.08 -23.41
N PRO A 87 13.28 -12.74 -23.50
CA PRO A 87 12.15 -11.84 -23.19
C PRO A 87 10.86 -12.16 -23.97
N GLU A 88 11.00 -12.81 -25.13
CA GLU A 88 9.93 -13.07 -26.09
C GLU A 88 9.16 -14.38 -25.81
N THR A 89 9.55 -15.16 -24.80
CA THR A 89 8.99 -16.50 -24.54
C THR A 89 7.61 -16.53 -23.90
N GLY A 90 6.98 -15.38 -23.60
CA GLY A 90 5.53 -15.29 -23.32
C GLY A 90 4.99 -16.06 -22.11
N GLY A 91 5.84 -16.57 -21.21
CA GLY A 91 5.43 -17.28 -19.99
C GLY A 91 4.78 -16.37 -18.94
N PRO A 92 4.01 -16.91 -17.99
CA PRO A 92 3.37 -16.13 -16.93
C PRO A 92 4.43 -15.38 -16.12
N THR A 93 4.25 -14.07 -15.98
CA THR A 93 5.18 -13.22 -15.24
C THR A 93 5.04 -13.45 -13.73
N LEU A 94 6.01 -12.97 -12.94
CA LEU A 94 5.88 -12.94 -11.47
C LEU A 94 4.59 -12.22 -11.02
N ARG A 95 4.18 -11.17 -11.74
CA ARG A 95 2.90 -10.50 -11.46
C ARG A 95 1.72 -11.44 -11.66
N ASP A 96 1.68 -12.17 -12.77
CA ASP A 96 0.57 -13.10 -13.08
C ASP A 96 0.48 -14.23 -12.04
N TYR A 97 1.63 -14.74 -11.59
CA TYR A 97 1.69 -15.70 -10.48
C TYR A 97 1.07 -15.12 -9.20
N LEU A 98 1.48 -13.92 -8.78
CA LEU A 98 0.96 -13.30 -7.56
C LEU A 98 -0.52 -12.96 -7.66
N LEU A 99 -1.00 -12.56 -8.84
CA LEU A 99 -2.44 -12.35 -9.08
C LEU A 99 -3.23 -13.65 -9.01
N LYS A 100 -2.71 -14.75 -9.55
CA LYS A 100 -3.31 -16.09 -9.42
C LYS A 100 -3.39 -16.52 -7.94
N GLU A 101 -2.37 -16.21 -7.15
CA GLU A 101 -2.40 -16.48 -5.70
C GLU A 101 -3.44 -15.59 -4.99
N CYS A 102 -3.57 -14.31 -5.35
CA CYS A 102 -4.61 -13.43 -4.82
C CYS A 102 -6.02 -13.93 -5.18
N ALA A 103 -6.22 -14.40 -6.41
CA ALA A 103 -7.51 -14.91 -6.89
C ALA A 103 -8.03 -16.08 -6.03
N LYS A 104 -7.15 -16.98 -5.58
CA LYS A 104 -7.52 -18.06 -4.64
C LYS A 104 -8.09 -17.49 -3.34
N CYS A 105 -7.44 -16.47 -2.76
CA CYS A 105 -7.93 -15.82 -1.56
C CYS A 105 -9.26 -15.06 -1.79
N PHE A 106 -9.43 -14.43 -2.94
CA PHE A 106 -10.69 -13.78 -3.32
C PHE A 106 -11.84 -14.78 -3.47
N ASP A 107 -11.58 -15.95 -4.05
CA ASP A 107 -12.56 -17.04 -4.15
C ASP A 107 -12.99 -17.56 -2.78
N ASP A 108 -12.02 -17.77 -1.88
CA ASP A 108 -12.31 -18.22 -0.51
C ASP A 108 -13.10 -17.16 0.28
N ARG A 109 -12.75 -15.88 0.11
CA ARG A 109 -13.50 -14.76 0.68
C ARG A 109 -14.94 -14.74 0.17
N ARG A 110 -15.16 -14.82 -1.15
CA ARG A 110 -16.50 -14.80 -1.76
C ARG A 110 -17.39 -15.89 -1.15
N LYS A 111 -16.90 -17.13 -1.10
CA LYS A 111 -17.61 -18.26 -0.47
C LYS A 111 -17.98 -17.96 0.99
N ALA A 112 -17.04 -17.40 1.76
CA ALA A 112 -17.27 -17.07 3.17
C ALA A 112 -18.33 -15.97 3.35
N VAL A 113 -18.36 -14.96 2.47
CA VAL A 113 -19.35 -13.88 2.50
C VAL A 113 -20.73 -14.35 2.04
N GLU A 114 -20.81 -15.15 0.98
CA GLU A 114 -22.06 -15.73 0.46
C GLU A 114 -22.77 -16.60 1.50
N ALA A 115 -22.00 -17.28 2.36
CA ALA A 115 -22.53 -18.12 3.43
C ALA A 115 -23.20 -17.34 4.59
N LEU A 116 -23.06 -16.02 4.66
CA LEU A 116 -23.68 -15.19 5.71
C LEU A 116 -25.18 -15.00 5.43
N GLN A 117 -26.01 -15.43 6.37
CA GLN A 117 -27.48 -15.44 6.25
C GLN A 117 -28.21 -14.77 7.42
N THR A 118 -27.55 -14.56 8.56
CA THR A 118 -28.15 -14.03 9.80
C THR A 118 -27.44 -12.77 10.30
N PRO A 119 -28.13 -11.87 11.03
CA PRO A 119 -27.51 -10.69 11.61
C PRO A 119 -26.27 -11.01 12.46
N GLU A 120 -26.32 -12.08 13.25
CA GLU A 120 -25.24 -12.49 14.14
C GLU A 120 -23.99 -12.88 13.35
N GLN A 121 -24.14 -13.61 12.25
CA GLN A 121 -23.03 -13.98 11.36
C GLN A 121 -22.41 -12.74 10.68
N VAL A 122 -23.25 -11.81 10.23
CA VAL A 122 -22.79 -10.56 9.60
C VAL A 122 -22.02 -9.69 10.59
N MET A 123 -22.53 -9.53 11.82
CA MET A 123 -21.84 -8.79 12.87
C MET A 123 -20.56 -9.48 13.35
N ALA A 124 -20.55 -10.81 13.40
CA ALA A 124 -19.32 -11.58 13.70
C ALA A 124 -18.23 -11.32 12.65
N ARG A 125 -18.59 -11.29 11.35
CA ARG A 125 -17.64 -10.90 10.29
C ARG A 125 -17.18 -9.47 10.46
N SER A 126 -18.10 -8.52 10.66
CA SER A 126 -17.77 -7.09 10.87
C SER A 126 -16.70 -6.92 11.96
N LYS A 127 -16.93 -7.55 13.12
CA LYS A 127 -15.97 -7.55 14.23
C LYS A 127 -14.62 -8.18 13.86
N ALA A 128 -14.64 -9.38 13.27
CA ALA A 128 -13.42 -10.08 12.88
C ALA A 128 -12.60 -9.29 11.85
N MET A 129 -13.25 -8.60 10.91
CA MET A 129 -12.59 -7.77 9.91
C MET A 129 -11.97 -6.51 10.54
N ARG A 130 -12.66 -5.85 11.49
CA ARG A 130 -12.09 -4.73 12.25
C ARG A 130 -10.85 -5.16 13.04
N GLU A 131 -10.92 -6.29 13.75
CA GLU A 131 -9.79 -6.85 14.50
C GLU A 131 -8.62 -7.20 13.58
N ALA A 132 -8.89 -7.84 12.43
CA ALA A 132 -7.88 -8.16 11.43
C ALA A 132 -7.22 -6.90 10.83
N PHE A 133 -8.00 -5.84 10.59
CA PHE A 133 -7.48 -4.57 10.10
C PHE A 133 -6.57 -3.90 11.15
N LEU A 134 -7.00 -3.79 12.41
CA LEU A 134 -6.18 -3.25 13.49
C LEU A 134 -4.88 -4.06 13.69
N ALA A 135 -4.96 -5.39 13.65
CA ALA A 135 -3.78 -6.25 13.73
C ALA A 135 -2.81 -6.03 12.55
N ALA A 136 -3.33 -5.79 11.35
CA ALA A 136 -2.54 -5.59 10.14
C ALA A 136 -1.75 -4.27 10.14
N ILE A 137 -2.31 -3.19 10.69
CA ILE A 137 -1.63 -1.88 10.73
C ILE A 137 -0.68 -1.72 11.93
N GLY A 138 -0.66 -2.69 12.84
CA GLY A 138 0.15 -2.68 14.06
C GLY A 138 -0.43 -1.84 15.19
N THR A 139 0.28 -1.76 16.31
CA THR A 139 -0.17 -1.04 17.50
C THR A 139 -0.32 0.45 17.22
N LEU A 140 -1.50 1.00 17.54
CA LEU A 140 -1.75 2.43 17.50
C LEU A 140 -1.10 3.13 18.71
N PRO A 141 -0.61 4.36 18.55
CA PRO A 141 -0.07 5.16 19.67
C PRO A 141 -1.11 5.47 20.74
N GLU A 142 -0.64 5.96 21.88
CA GLU A 142 -1.51 6.56 22.89
C GLU A 142 -1.91 8.00 22.49
N ARG A 143 -3.13 8.40 22.86
CA ARG A 143 -3.56 9.80 22.73
C ARG A 143 -2.76 10.68 23.69
N THR A 144 -2.22 11.78 23.16
CA THR A 144 -1.45 12.80 23.91
C THR A 144 -2.21 14.13 23.88
N PRO A 145 -1.79 15.19 24.60
CA PRO A 145 -2.39 16.52 24.42
C PRO A 145 -2.29 16.99 22.95
N LEU A 146 -3.35 17.58 22.41
CA LEU A 146 -3.36 18.09 21.02
C LEU A 146 -2.50 19.34 20.84
N ASN A 147 -2.23 20.11 21.90
CA ASN A 147 -1.49 21.38 21.83
C ASN A 147 -2.00 22.31 20.71
N ALA A 148 -3.31 22.31 20.49
CA ALA A 148 -3.93 22.95 19.34
C ALA A 148 -3.90 24.47 19.44
N ARG A 149 -3.63 25.14 18.31
CA ARG A 149 -3.60 26.60 18.20
C ARG A 149 -4.29 27.05 16.92
N THR A 150 -5.18 28.05 17.05
CA THR A 150 -5.71 28.82 15.92
C THR A 150 -4.77 29.99 15.68
N LEU A 151 -4.12 30.03 14.51
CA LEU A 151 -3.09 31.04 14.20
C LEU A 151 -3.65 32.23 13.43
N ALA A 152 -4.72 32.04 12.67
CA ALA A 152 -5.43 33.10 11.97
C ALA A 152 -6.87 32.69 11.69
N THR A 153 -7.72 33.68 11.42
CA THR A 153 -9.10 33.47 11.00
C THR A 153 -9.38 34.29 9.74
N LEU A 154 -9.97 33.66 8.74
CA LEU A 154 -10.51 34.33 7.56
C LEU A 154 -12.01 34.47 7.71
N ASP A 155 -12.50 35.69 7.61
CA ASP A 155 -13.92 35.97 7.65
C ASP A 155 -14.55 35.79 6.26
N ARG A 156 -15.69 35.09 6.19
CA ARG A 156 -16.52 34.93 4.99
C ARG A 156 -17.97 35.25 5.33
N PRO A 157 -18.86 35.50 4.34
CA PRO A 157 -20.24 35.87 4.65
C PRO A 157 -21.00 34.86 5.51
N ASN A 158 -20.91 33.56 5.22
CA ASN A 158 -21.74 32.51 5.86
C ASN A 158 -21.00 31.68 6.92
N PHE A 159 -19.68 31.73 6.94
CA PHE A 159 -18.82 30.95 7.83
C PHE A 159 -17.51 31.69 8.07
N ARG A 160 -16.68 31.20 8.99
CA ARG A 160 -15.28 31.62 9.13
C ARG A 160 -14.36 30.43 8.88
N ILE A 161 -13.13 30.69 8.45
CA ILE A 161 -12.09 29.66 8.28
C ILE A 161 -11.00 29.93 9.33
N GLU A 162 -10.88 29.04 10.31
CA GLU A 162 -9.78 29.06 11.27
C GLU A 162 -8.60 28.26 10.72
N LYS A 163 -7.41 28.85 10.74
CA LYS A 163 -6.14 28.18 10.41
C LYS A 163 -5.59 27.54 11.66
N VAL A 164 -5.58 26.22 11.71
CA VAL A 164 -5.32 25.47 12.93
C VAL A 164 -4.08 24.60 12.74
N ILE A 165 -3.27 24.54 13.79
CA ILE A 165 -2.22 23.53 13.94
C ILE A 165 -2.41 22.79 15.25
N TYR A 166 -2.18 21.49 15.25
CA TYR A 166 -2.19 20.64 16.45
C TYR A 166 -1.22 19.47 16.28
N GLU A 167 -0.97 18.75 17.37
CA GLU A 167 -0.09 17.58 17.41
C GLU A 167 -0.90 16.29 17.38
N SER A 168 -0.67 15.44 16.38
CA SER A 168 -1.22 14.08 16.39
C SER A 168 -0.36 13.15 17.26
N ARG A 169 0.92 13.45 17.40
CA ARG A 169 1.88 12.87 18.35
C ARG A 169 2.81 13.99 18.83
N PRO A 170 3.50 13.87 19.98
CA PRO A 170 4.39 14.92 20.49
C PRO A 170 5.40 15.39 19.42
N GLY A 171 5.38 16.68 19.08
CA GLY A 171 6.21 17.29 18.05
C GLY A 171 5.85 16.94 16.60
N HIS A 172 4.90 16.04 16.34
CA HIS A 172 4.41 15.68 15.01
C HIS A 172 3.12 16.45 14.69
N HIS A 173 3.28 17.53 13.95
CA HIS A 173 2.22 18.51 13.75
C HIS A 173 1.35 18.19 12.52
N VAL A 174 0.06 18.50 12.65
CA VAL A 174 -0.96 18.46 11.60
C VAL A 174 -1.49 19.87 11.39
N THR A 175 -1.48 20.33 10.14
CA THR A 175 -2.05 21.61 9.70
C THR A 175 -3.45 21.38 9.12
N ALA A 176 -4.39 22.24 9.48
CA ALA A 176 -5.78 22.12 9.07
C ALA A 176 -6.47 23.48 8.89
N ASN A 177 -7.55 23.49 8.11
CA ASN A 177 -8.51 24.57 8.04
C ASN A 177 -9.84 24.08 8.63
N LEU A 178 -10.33 24.77 9.65
CA LEU A 178 -11.61 24.52 10.29
C LEU A 178 -12.63 25.55 9.79
N TYR A 179 -13.71 25.10 9.19
CA TYR A 179 -14.78 25.94 8.66
C TYR A 179 -15.94 25.92 9.65
N VAL A 180 -16.28 27.07 10.22
CA VAL A 180 -17.28 27.20 11.27
C VAL A 180 -18.46 28.06 10.79
N PRO A 181 -19.71 27.54 10.80
CA PRO A 181 -20.90 28.31 10.44
C PRO A 181 -21.06 29.57 11.30
N LYS A 182 -21.55 30.66 10.70
CA LYS A 182 -21.91 31.89 11.42
C LYS A 182 -23.38 31.97 11.83
N SER A 183 -24.23 31.18 11.18
CA SER A 183 -25.68 31.16 11.41
C SER A 183 -26.14 29.76 11.87
N GLY A 184 -27.33 29.71 12.47
CA GLY A 184 -27.84 28.52 13.14
C GLY A 184 -27.51 28.49 14.63
N LYS A 185 -27.87 27.39 15.30
CA LYS A 185 -27.72 27.22 16.75
C LYS A 185 -26.70 26.12 17.05
N PRO A 186 -25.52 26.44 17.61
CA PRO A 186 -24.58 25.41 18.06
C PRO A 186 -25.17 24.62 19.24
N PRO A 187 -24.67 23.39 19.50
CA PRO A 187 -23.60 22.73 18.77
C PRO A 187 -24.06 22.16 17.41
N PHE A 188 -23.19 22.27 16.41
CA PHE A 188 -23.39 21.81 15.04
C PHE A 188 -22.82 20.39 14.85
N PRO A 189 -23.38 19.55 13.96
CA PRO A 189 -22.67 18.34 13.56
C PRO A 189 -21.29 18.66 12.99
N GLY A 190 -20.31 17.82 13.30
CA GLY A 190 -18.95 17.91 12.77
C GLY A 190 -18.78 17.03 11.54
N VAL A 191 -18.02 17.46 10.53
CA VAL A 191 -17.64 16.61 9.39
C VAL A 191 -16.15 16.70 9.13
N LEU A 192 -15.45 15.58 9.23
CA LEU A 192 -14.06 15.50 8.80
C LEU A 192 -14.00 15.40 7.27
N VAL A 193 -13.11 16.19 6.65
CA VAL A 193 -12.86 16.19 5.21
C VAL A 193 -11.40 15.83 4.90
N PRO A 194 -11.03 14.53 4.93
CA PRO A 194 -9.67 14.13 4.60
C PRO A 194 -9.32 14.44 3.14
N CYS A 195 -8.10 14.91 2.89
CA CYS A 195 -7.62 15.18 1.53
C CYS A 195 -7.18 13.90 0.82
N GLY A 196 -7.40 13.86 -0.50
CA GLY A 196 -6.72 12.94 -1.41
C GLY A 196 -5.38 13.48 -1.88
N HIS A 197 -4.84 12.91 -2.95
CA HIS A 197 -3.47 13.11 -3.42
C HIS A 197 -3.21 14.42 -4.19
N SER A 198 -3.69 15.55 -3.67
CA SER A 198 -3.34 16.88 -4.20
C SER A 198 -2.02 17.39 -3.60
N ALA A 199 -1.15 17.98 -4.44
CA ALA A 199 0.12 18.52 -3.98
C ALA A 199 -0.05 19.63 -2.92
N ASN A 200 -1.05 20.50 -3.09
CA ASN A 200 -1.38 21.58 -2.15
C ASN A 200 -2.33 21.17 -1.01
N GLY A 201 -2.62 19.87 -0.85
CA GLY A 201 -3.36 19.33 0.30
C GLY A 201 -4.74 19.98 0.49
N LYS A 202 -5.00 20.47 1.70
CA LYS A 202 -6.28 21.10 2.10
C LYS A 202 -6.65 22.36 1.30
N ALA A 203 -5.68 22.98 0.62
CA ALA A 203 -5.91 24.12 -0.26
C ALA A 203 -6.39 23.72 -1.67
N MET A 204 -6.54 22.44 -1.98
CA MET A 204 -7.13 22.02 -3.26
C MET A 204 -8.59 22.48 -3.38
N GLU A 205 -8.94 23.07 -4.52
CA GLU A 205 -10.26 23.67 -4.81
C GLU A 205 -11.42 22.76 -4.40
N ALA A 206 -11.36 21.48 -4.77
CA ALA A 206 -12.44 20.53 -4.50
C ALA A 206 -12.66 20.26 -3.00
N TYR A 207 -11.59 20.23 -2.19
CA TYR A 207 -11.68 19.96 -0.75
C TYR A 207 -12.13 21.22 0.01
N GLN A 208 -11.64 22.38 -0.40
CA GLN A 208 -12.15 23.67 0.06
C GLN A 208 -13.66 23.77 -0.22
N THR A 209 -14.07 23.51 -1.47
CA THR A 209 -15.47 23.62 -1.90
C THR A 209 -16.38 22.73 -1.06
N MET A 210 -16.00 21.46 -0.82
CA MET A 210 -16.78 20.56 0.05
C MET A 210 -16.89 21.10 1.48
N SER A 211 -15.78 21.58 2.05
CA SER A 211 -15.75 22.11 3.42
C SER A 211 -16.60 23.39 3.56
N MET A 212 -16.50 24.31 2.60
CA MET A 212 -17.32 25.52 2.53
C MET A 212 -18.81 25.19 2.35
N LEU A 213 -19.11 24.17 1.53
CA LEU A 213 -20.47 23.70 1.30
C LEU A 213 -21.08 23.16 2.60
N LEU A 214 -20.36 22.31 3.33
CA LEU A 214 -20.78 21.82 4.65
C LEU A 214 -21.02 22.97 5.64
N ALA A 215 -20.09 23.92 5.74
CA ALA A 215 -20.24 25.09 6.62
C ALA A 215 -21.43 25.98 6.26
N THR A 216 -21.72 26.14 4.97
CA THR A 216 -22.89 26.88 4.49
C THR A 216 -24.21 26.23 4.93
N TYR A 217 -24.21 24.90 5.12
CA TYR A 217 -25.38 24.11 5.50
C TYR A 217 -25.40 23.70 6.98
N GLY A 218 -24.66 24.41 7.84
CA GLY A 218 -24.73 24.27 9.30
C GLY A 218 -23.91 23.11 9.87
N PHE A 219 -22.83 22.72 9.20
CA PHE A 219 -21.85 21.77 9.72
C PHE A 219 -20.53 22.46 10.06
N VAL A 220 -19.87 22.07 11.13
CA VAL A 220 -18.46 22.43 11.32
C VAL A 220 -17.61 21.42 10.55
N SER A 221 -16.80 21.86 9.59
CA SER A 221 -15.97 20.93 8.80
C SER A 221 -14.48 21.17 8.98
N LEU A 222 -13.71 20.10 9.12
CA LEU A 222 -12.25 20.16 9.29
C LEU A 222 -11.54 19.46 8.13
N CYS A 223 -10.71 20.20 7.40
CA CYS A 223 -9.87 19.66 6.32
C CYS A 223 -8.39 19.78 6.71
N TYR A 224 -7.62 18.69 6.65
CA TYR A 224 -6.26 18.63 7.18
C TYR A 224 -5.26 18.06 6.16
N ASP A 225 -4.01 18.52 6.21
CA ASP A 225 -2.98 18.08 5.27
C ASP A 225 -2.53 16.63 5.56
N PRO A 226 -2.44 15.79 4.52
CA PRO A 226 -1.72 14.52 4.55
C PRO A 226 -0.24 14.67 4.83
N ILE A 227 0.38 13.65 5.42
CA ILE A 227 1.84 13.50 5.38
C ILE A 227 2.28 13.54 3.91
N GLY A 228 3.35 14.26 3.60
CA GLY A 228 3.88 14.36 2.24
C GLY A 228 3.13 15.31 1.30
N GLN A 229 2.10 16.01 1.77
CA GLN A 229 1.32 16.95 0.95
C GLN A 229 1.04 18.25 1.70
N GLY A 230 0.66 19.30 0.95
CA GLY A 230 0.39 20.61 1.52
C GLY A 230 1.57 21.10 2.34
N GLU A 231 1.32 21.46 3.59
CA GLU A 231 2.37 21.97 4.48
C GLU A 231 3.18 20.86 5.17
N ARG A 232 2.83 19.59 4.96
CA ARG A 232 3.39 18.43 5.69
C ARG A 232 4.30 17.55 4.84
N ILE A 233 4.91 18.11 3.80
CA ILE A 233 6.10 17.53 3.17
C ILE A 233 7.21 17.42 4.22
N GLN A 234 7.82 16.24 4.34
CA GLN A 234 8.79 15.96 5.41
C GLN A 234 10.22 15.78 4.91
N THR A 235 10.43 15.71 3.60
CA THR A 235 11.77 15.55 3.01
C THR A 235 12.14 16.73 2.12
N PHE A 236 13.34 17.27 2.34
CA PHE A 236 13.85 18.44 1.61
C PHE A 236 15.26 18.17 1.10
N ALA A 237 15.55 18.62 -0.11
CA ALA A 237 16.89 18.63 -0.68
C ALA A 237 17.73 19.75 -0.05
N PRO A 238 19.07 19.74 -0.21
CA PRO A 238 19.94 20.81 0.33
C PRO A 238 19.60 22.22 -0.16
N ASP A 239 18.93 22.35 -1.32
CA ASP A 239 18.46 23.64 -1.86
C ASP A 239 17.11 24.09 -1.25
N GLY A 240 16.61 23.38 -0.24
CA GLY A 240 15.39 23.69 0.50
C GLY A 240 14.10 23.28 -0.19
N LYS A 241 14.15 22.64 -1.37
CA LYS A 241 12.95 22.17 -2.08
C LYS A 241 12.51 20.79 -1.60
N PRO A 242 11.21 20.46 -1.68
CA PRO A 242 10.72 19.10 -1.49
C PRO A 242 11.52 18.07 -2.28
N ALA A 243 12.04 17.04 -1.60
CA ALA A 243 12.79 15.95 -2.21
C ALA A 243 11.88 14.82 -2.72
N ALA A 244 10.80 14.56 -2.00
CA ALA A 244 9.66 13.73 -2.38
C ALA A 244 8.36 14.42 -1.94
N SER A 245 7.23 13.99 -2.48
CA SER A 245 5.89 14.46 -2.08
C SER A 245 4.82 13.46 -2.50
N GLY A 246 3.62 13.58 -1.93
CA GLY A 246 2.44 12.78 -2.25
C GLY A 246 2.68 11.28 -2.19
N THR A 247 2.16 10.56 -3.17
CA THR A 247 2.23 9.09 -3.27
C THR A 247 3.65 8.52 -3.23
N THR A 248 4.64 9.26 -3.73
CA THR A 248 6.05 8.85 -3.61
C THR A 248 6.53 8.93 -2.17
N GLU A 249 6.23 10.03 -1.47
CA GLU A 249 6.63 10.17 -0.06
C GLU A 249 5.92 9.16 0.83
N HIS A 250 4.63 8.89 0.60
CA HIS A 250 3.88 7.85 1.31
C HIS A 250 4.57 6.49 1.22
N THR A 251 5.01 6.10 0.01
CA THR A 251 5.69 4.83 -0.21
C THR A 251 7.08 4.79 0.44
N LEU A 252 7.81 5.90 0.46
CA LEU A 252 9.11 5.98 1.14
C LEU A 252 8.98 5.89 2.67
N VAL A 253 7.94 6.50 3.25
CA VAL A 253 7.61 6.34 4.68
C VAL A 253 7.27 4.88 5.00
N ASP A 254 6.56 4.21 4.09
CA ASP A 254 6.08 2.84 4.27
C ASP A 254 7.22 1.82 4.43
N ILE A 255 8.37 2.01 3.76
CA ILE A 255 9.53 1.10 3.84
C ILE A 255 10.01 0.97 5.29
N GLY A 256 10.31 2.10 5.95
CA GLY A 256 10.76 2.11 7.34
C GLY A 256 9.65 1.70 8.30
N ALA A 257 8.40 2.10 8.03
CA ALA A 257 7.25 1.75 8.85
C ALA A 257 7.03 0.23 8.89
N ARG A 258 7.11 -0.46 7.75
CA ARG A 258 6.96 -1.91 7.66
C ARG A 258 8.02 -2.65 8.46
N LEU A 259 9.29 -2.24 8.38
CA LEU A 259 10.38 -2.89 9.12
C LEU A 259 10.14 -2.90 10.64
N VAL A 260 9.50 -1.86 11.18
CA VAL A 260 9.16 -1.75 12.62
C VAL A 260 7.75 -2.27 12.96
N GLY A 261 7.08 -2.97 12.04
CA GLY A 261 5.76 -3.56 12.29
C GLY A 261 4.59 -2.57 12.21
N ARG A 262 4.77 -1.46 11.50
CA ARG A 262 3.75 -0.46 11.17
C ARG A 262 3.51 -0.43 9.64
N CYS A 263 2.75 0.54 9.16
CA CYS A 263 2.66 0.90 7.75
C CYS A 263 2.33 2.40 7.60
N CYS A 264 2.44 2.96 6.40
CA CYS A 264 2.10 4.36 6.14
C CYS A 264 0.63 4.68 6.47
N ALA A 265 -0.29 3.74 6.17
CA ALA A 265 -1.71 3.86 6.52
C ALA A 265 -1.94 4.14 8.02
N GLN A 266 -1.16 3.50 8.90
CA GLN A 266 -1.27 3.71 10.35
C GLN A 266 -1.06 5.18 10.75
N TYR A 267 -0.08 5.85 10.15
CA TYR A 267 0.18 7.27 10.43
C TYR A 267 -0.98 8.14 9.97
N ARG A 268 -1.51 7.86 8.77
CA ARG A 268 -2.62 8.61 8.18
C ARG A 268 -3.93 8.42 8.95
N ILE A 269 -4.21 7.19 9.38
CA ILE A 269 -5.35 6.83 10.25
C ILE A 269 -5.21 7.51 11.60
N TRP A 270 -4.03 7.44 12.21
CA TRP A 270 -3.79 8.09 13.50
C TRP A 270 -3.98 9.60 13.40
N ASP A 271 -3.43 10.25 12.38
CA ASP A 271 -3.70 11.67 12.13
C ASP A 271 -5.20 11.95 12.02
N GLY A 272 -5.96 11.11 11.30
CA GLY A 272 -7.42 11.23 11.21
C GLY A 272 -8.15 11.08 12.56
N PHE A 273 -7.78 10.09 13.40
CA PHE A 273 -8.34 9.96 14.76
C PHE A 273 -8.08 11.20 15.61
N ARG A 274 -6.89 11.77 15.48
CA ARG A 274 -6.47 12.98 16.21
C ARG A 274 -7.14 14.23 15.64
N SER A 275 -7.45 14.27 14.34
CA SER A 275 -8.29 15.29 13.73
C SER A 275 -9.72 15.24 14.27
N ILE A 276 -10.29 14.05 14.48
CA ILE A 276 -11.61 13.89 15.11
C ILE A 276 -11.54 14.31 16.58
N ASP A 277 -10.48 13.93 17.32
CA ASP A 277 -10.26 14.39 18.70
C ASP A 277 -10.25 15.93 18.78
N TYR A 278 -9.59 16.60 17.82
CA TYR A 278 -9.61 18.06 17.72
C TYR A 278 -11.02 18.57 17.42
N LEU A 279 -11.70 18.01 16.43
CA LEU A 279 -13.03 18.43 16.02
C LEU A 279 -14.03 18.37 17.18
N ILE A 280 -14.09 17.27 17.93
CA ILE A 280 -15.02 17.11 19.06
C ILE A 280 -14.62 17.90 20.31
N SER A 281 -13.38 18.41 20.37
CA SER A 281 -12.95 19.30 21.47
C SER A 281 -13.52 20.72 21.35
N ARG A 282 -14.09 21.06 20.19
CA ARG A 282 -14.61 22.39 19.89
C ARG A 282 -16.01 22.58 20.51
N PRO A 283 -16.28 23.67 21.25
CA PRO A 283 -17.58 23.90 21.87
C PRO A 283 -18.72 24.08 20.85
N GLU A 284 -18.39 24.50 19.62
CA GLU A 284 -19.33 24.60 18.51
C GLU A 284 -19.72 23.25 17.88
N VAL A 285 -19.06 22.14 18.23
CA VAL A 285 -19.29 20.82 17.64
C VAL A 285 -20.08 19.92 18.57
N ASP A 286 -21.08 19.24 18.00
CA ASP A 286 -21.80 18.17 18.68
C ASP A 286 -21.02 16.86 18.51
N SER A 287 -20.42 16.39 19.61
CA SER A 287 -19.58 15.19 19.62
C SER A 287 -20.33 13.91 19.27
N ASN A 288 -21.68 13.91 19.29
CA ASN A 288 -22.51 12.76 18.96
C ASN A 288 -22.97 12.75 17.50
N ARG A 289 -22.59 13.76 16.70
CA ARG A 289 -23.01 13.88 15.30
C ARG A 289 -21.81 14.18 14.42
N ILE A 290 -20.99 13.16 14.17
CA ILE A 290 -19.76 13.26 13.39
C ILE A 290 -19.91 12.52 12.06
N GLY A 291 -19.62 13.21 10.96
CA GLY A 291 -19.54 12.62 9.62
C GLY A 291 -18.11 12.59 9.08
N CYS A 292 -17.89 11.81 8.03
CA CYS A 292 -16.62 11.82 7.29
C CYS A 292 -16.83 11.70 5.78
N THR A 293 -16.17 12.55 4.99
CA THR A 293 -16.22 12.48 3.52
C THR A 293 -14.93 12.98 2.89
N GLY A 294 -14.49 12.36 1.81
CA GLY A 294 -13.29 12.76 1.10
C GLY A 294 -13.17 12.03 -0.22
N ASN A 295 -12.31 12.53 -1.11
CA ASN A 295 -12.15 12.01 -2.46
C ASN A 295 -10.74 11.47 -2.72
N SER A 296 -10.64 10.37 -3.47
CA SER A 296 -9.36 9.71 -3.81
C SER A 296 -8.66 9.17 -2.57
N GLY A 297 -7.41 9.57 -2.26
CA GLY A 297 -6.81 9.35 -0.93
C GLY A 297 -7.70 9.80 0.25
N GLY A 298 -8.56 10.81 0.06
CA GLY A 298 -9.55 11.21 1.06
C GLY A 298 -10.71 10.21 1.18
N GLY A 299 -11.04 9.51 0.09
CA GLY A 299 -11.96 8.38 0.07
C GLY A 299 -11.36 7.15 0.74
N THR A 300 -10.05 6.91 0.55
CA THR A 300 -9.28 5.94 1.35
C THR A 300 -9.41 6.23 2.83
N MET A 301 -9.10 7.46 3.24
CA MET A 301 -9.14 7.85 4.64
C MET A 301 -10.55 7.79 5.20
N THR A 302 -11.57 8.22 4.45
CA THR A 302 -12.97 8.07 4.87
C THR A 302 -13.31 6.60 5.11
N SER A 303 -12.85 5.70 4.23
CA SER A 303 -13.11 4.26 4.35
C SER A 303 -12.40 3.63 5.54
N TYR A 304 -11.16 4.02 5.82
CA TYR A 304 -10.43 3.52 6.99
C TYR A 304 -10.98 4.07 8.29
N LEU A 305 -11.29 5.36 8.34
CA LEU A 305 -11.80 6.00 9.54
C LEU A 305 -13.20 5.50 9.89
N MET A 306 -14.11 5.38 8.92
CA MET A 306 -15.46 4.84 9.18
C MET A 306 -15.43 3.39 9.66
N ALA A 307 -14.44 2.60 9.21
CA ALA A 307 -14.28 1.22 9.64
C ALA A 307 -13.73 1.10 11.07
N LEU A 308 -12.92 2.06 11.53
CA LEU A 308 -12.13 1.93 12.76
C LEU A 308 -12.50 2.92 13.88
N ASP A 309 -13.20 4.02 13.59
CA ASP A 309 -13.61 5.04 14.56
C ASP A 309 -15.13 5.06 14.71
N GLU A 310 -15.63 4.48 15.81
CA GLU A 310 -17.05 4.35 16.12
C GLU A 310 -17.76 5.70 16.36
N ARG A 311 -17.02 6.81 16.44
CA ARG A 311 -17.61 8.14 16.59
C ARG A 311 -18.22 8.67 15.29
N ILE A 312 -17.82 8.12 14.14
CA ILE A 312 -18.40 8.52 12.85
C ILE A 312 -19.78 7.88 12.75
N SER A 313 -20.81 8.70 12.52
CA SER A 313 -22.22 8.28 12.39
C SER A 313 -22.74 8.38 10.96
N ALA A 314 -21.96 8.92 10.02
CA ALA A 314 -22.27 8.92 8.59
C ALA A 314 -21.01 9.07 7.74
N ALA A 315 -20.89 8.31 6.67
CA ALA A 315 -19.72 8.33 5.79
C ALA A 315 -20.08 8.47 4.31
N ALA A 316 -19.23 9.18 3.57
CA ALA A 316 -19.36 9.36 2.13
C ALA A 316 -17.99 9.31 1.42
N PRO A 317 -17.37 8.12 1.29
CA PRO A 317 -16.11 7.94 0.56
C PRO A 317 -16.30 8.14 -0.95
N SER A 318 -15.45 8.95 -1.57
CA SER A 318 -15.52 9.28 -3.00
C SER A 318 -14.31 8.78 -3.79
N CYS A 319 -14.56 8.15 -4.94
CA CYS A 319 -13.56 7.73 -5.92
C CYS A 319 -12.43 6.91 -5.31
N TYR A 320 -12.78 5.80 -4.62
CA TYR A 320 -11.81 4.88 -4.03
C TYR A 320 -12.33 3.44 -3.92
N LEU A 321 -13.54 3.26 -3.39
CA LEU A 321 -14.08 1.92 -3.13
C LEU A 321 -14.33 1.16 -4.44
N THR A 322 -13.63 0.05 -4.62
CA THR A 322 -13.75 -0.94 -5.70
C THR A 322 -13.21 -2.27 -5.15
N THR A 323 -13.55 -3.42 -5.71
CA THR A 323 -13.00 -4.69 -5.23
C THR A 323 -11.48 -4.75 -5.46
N LEU A 324 -10.72 -5.31 -4.52
CA LEU A 324 -9.28 -5.47 -4.67
C LEU A 324 -8.93 -6.31 -5.91
N GLU A 325 -9.76 -7.31 -6.24
CA GLU A 325 -9.60 -8.12 -7.45
C GLU A 325 -9.59 -7.23 -8.72
N ARG A 326 -10.56 -6.31 -8.85
CA ARG A 326 -10.64 -5.37 -9.96
C ARG A 326 -9.51 -4.34 -9.92
N LEU A 327 -9.18 -3.82 -8.74
CA LEU A 327 -8.07 -2.89 -8.55
C LEU A 327 -6.76 -3.49 -9.07
N PHE A 328 -6.46 -4.74 -8.68
CA PHE A 328 -5.20 -5.40 -9.06
C PHE A 328 -5.15 -5.79 -10.53
N ALA A 329 -6.30 -6.19 -11.10
CA ALA A 329 -6.43 -6.52 -12.52
C ALA A 329 -6.25 -5.29 -13.42
N THR A 330 -6.60 -4.09 -12.95
CA THR A 330 -6.58 -2.85 -13.73
C THR A 330 -5.33 -2.01 -13.45
N ILE A 331 -5.35 -1.19 -12.41
CA ILE A 331 -4.30 -0.21 -12.10
C ILE A 331 -3.23 -0.73 -11.13
N GLY A 332 -3.45 -1.90 -10.54
CA GLY A 332 -2.54 -2.54 -9.58
C GLY A 332 -2.67 -1.99 -8.15
N PRO A 333 -1.91 -2.56 -7.21
CA PRO A 333 -1.75 -1.98 -5.88
C PRO A 333 -1.26 -0.53 -5.96
N GLN A 334 -1.77 0.33 -5.08
CA GLN A 334 -1.49 1.77 -5.10
C GLN A 334 -0.25 2.11 -4.24
N ASP A 335 -0.14 3.33 -3.74
CA ASP A 335 0.99 3.79 -2.92
C ASP A 335 0.96 3.25 -1.48
N GLY A 336 2.00 3.54 -0.69
CA GLY A 336 2.17 3.00 0.66
C GLY A 336 0.99 3.21 1.62
N GLU A 337 0.18 4.27 1.46
CA GLU A 337 -0.98 4.51 2.34
C GLU A 337 -2.17 3.58 2.05
N GLN A 338 -2.30 3.07 0.82
CA GLN A 338 -3.47 2.32 0.36
C GLN A 338 -3.27 0.80 0.40
N ASN A 339 -2.15 0.31 0.96
CA ASN A 339 -1.79 -1.11 0.99
C ASN A 339 -1.65 -1.64 2.41
N ILE A 340 -2.72 -2.26 2.92
CA ILE A 340 -2.73 -2.84 4.27
C ILE A 340 -1.95 -4.16 4.29
N PRO A 341 -1.01 -4.38 5.24
CA PRO A 341 -0.27 -5.64 5.33
C PRO A 341 -1.18 -6.87 5.48
N GLY A 342 -1.01 -7.86 4.61
CA GLY A 342 -1.76 -9.11 4.65
C GLY A 342 -3.26 -8.97 4.35
N GLN A 343 -3.73 -7.87 3.76
CA GLN A 343 -5.16 -7.60 3.56
C GLN A 343 -5.87 -8.76 2.83
N VAL A 344 -5.33 -9.21 1.71
CA VAL A 344 -5.88 -10.32 0.92
C VAL A 344 -5.78 -11.66 1.66
N ALA A 345 -4.63 -11.95 2.28
CA ALA A 345 -4.44 -13.17 3.05
C ALA A 345 -5.39 -13.28 4.27
N ARG A 346 -5.86 -12.14 4.78
CA ARG A 346 -6.84 -12.05 5.87
C ARG A 346 -8.30 -12.09 5.41
N GLY A 347 -8.55 -12.14 4.09
CA GLY A 347 -9.90 -12.11 3.53
C GLY A 347 -10.60 -10.76 3.66
N LEU A 348 -9.83 -9.66 3.81
CA LEU A 348 -10.31 -8.29 3.83
C LEU A 348 -10.36 -7.71 2.41
N ASP A 349 -11.46 -7.06 2.06
CA ASP A 349 -11.64 -6.31 0.81
C ASP A 349 -12.41 -5.00 1.10
N HIS A 350 -12.55 -4.10 0.13
CA HIS A 350 -13.20 -2.80 0.30
C HIS A 350 -14.67 -2.86 0.81
N PRO A 351 -15.51 -3.86 0.44
CA PRO A 351 -16.84 -4.01 1.05
C PRO A 351 -16.78 -4.23 2.57
N ASP A 352 -15.69 -4.82 3.09
CA ASP A 352 -15.53 -5.06 4.51
C ASP A 352 -15.29 -3.78 5.31
N TYR A 353 -14.75 -2.72 4.68
CA TYR A 353 -14.69 -1.39 5.31
C TYR A 353 -16.09 -0.81 5.55
N ILE A 354 -17.01 -1.03 4.60
CA ILE A 354 -18.42 -0.62 4.74
C ILE A 354 -19.10 -1.48 5.81
N LEU A 355 -18.90 -2.79 5.78
CA LEU A 355 -19.47 -3.70 6.76
C LEU A 355 -18.98 -3.41 8.19
N ALA A 356 -17.71 -3.02 8.36
CA ALA A 356 -17.17 -2.60 9.65
C ALA A 356 -17.95 -1.38 10.21
N HIS A 357 -18.41 -0.48 9.34
CA HIS A 357 -19.21 0.67 9.75
C HIS A 357 -20.67 0.34 10.09
N ALA A 358 -21.14 -0.89 9.83
CA ALA A 358 -22.52 -1.24 10.09
C ALA A 358 -22.88 -1.10 11.59
N PRO A 359 -24.09 -0.61 11.92
CA PRO A 359 -25.20 -0.29 11.02
C PRO A 359 -25.21 1.16 10.51
N ASP A 360 -24.15 1.93 10.68
CA ASP A 360 -24.15 3.36 10.34
C ASP A 360 -24.11 3.61 8.82
N PRO A 361 -24.70 4.74 8.37
CA PRO A 361 -24.96 5.01 6.96
C PRO A 361 -23.75 5.40 6.12
N VAL A 362 -23.60 4.71 4.98
CA VAL A 362 -22.55 4.96 3.96
C VAL A 362 -23.16 5.22 2.59
N ILE A 363 -22.74 6.31 1.93
CA ILE A 363 -22.94 6.50 0.49
C ILE A 363 -21.62 6.41 -0.26
N ILE A 364 -21.53 5.49 -1.23
CA ILE A 364 -20.38 5.38 -2.11
C ILE A 364 -20.51 6.44 -3.21
N LEU A 365 -19.51 7.29 -3.37
CA LEU A 365 -19.49 8.30 -4.42
C LEU A 365 -18.49 7.88 -5.49
N ALA A 366 -18.92 7.79 -6.75
CA ALA A 366 -18.10 7.22 -7.82
C ALA A 366 -18.14 8.10 -9.08
N ALA A 367 -17.10 8.00 -9.91
CA ALA A 367 -17.06 8.62 -11.23
C ALA A 367 -17.05 7.52 -12.32
N THR A 368 -17.84 7.70 -13.39
CA THR A 368 -18.07 6.63 -14.38
C THR A 368 -16.87 6.33 -15.28
N LYS A 369 -15.88 7.22 -15.34
CA LYS A 369 -14.62 7.06 -16.09
C LYS A 369 -13.39 7.18 -15.18
N ASP A 370 -13.55 6.80 -13.92
CA ASP A 370 -12.46 6.74 -12.95
C ASP A 370 -11.46 5.62 -13.33
N PHE A 371 -10.22 5.76 -12.87
CA PHE A 371 -9.24 4.69 -12.89
C PHE A 371 -9.49 3.65 -11.80
N PHE A 372 -10.23 4.00 -10.73
CA PHE A 372 -10.87 3.01 -9.88
C PHE A 372 -12.06 2.39 -10.61
N ASP A 373 -11.97 1.09 -10.89
CA ASP A 373 -12.93 0.40 -11.74
C ASP A 373 -14.37 0.47 -11.19
N ILE A 374 -15.27 1.05 -12.00
CA ILE A 374 -16.69 1.23 -11.63
C ILE A 374 -17.43 -0.11 -11.50
N GLY A 375 -16.99 -1.15 -12.22
CA GLY A 375 -17.53 -2.50 -12.08
C GLY A 375 -17.32 -3.05 -10.68
N GLY A 376 -16.07 -2.97 -10.19
CA GLY A 376 -15.72 -3.33 -8.81
C GLY A 376 -16.40 -2.45 -7.75
N THR A 377 -16.68 -1.18 -8.06
CA THR A 377 -17.48 -0.29 -7.19
C THR A 377 -18.92 -0.81 -7.03
N TRP A 378 -19.56 -1.22 -8.13
CA TRP A 378 -20.90 -1.82 -8.08
C TRP A 378 -20.92 -3.18 -7.38
N GLU A 379 -19.93 -4.02 -7.62
CA GLU A 379 -19.73 -5.28 -6.88
C GLU A 379 -19.67 -4.99 -5.37
N THR A 380 -18.89 -3.97 -4.98
CA THR A 380 -18.75 -3.53 -3.59
C THR A 380 -20.07 -3.03 -2.99
N MET A 381 -20.78 -2.16 -3.70
CA MET A 381 -22.08 -1.64 -3.28
C MET A 381 -23.08 -2.76 -3.04
N ARG A 382 -23.22 -3.70 -3.99
CA ARG A 382 -24.22 -4.78 -3.92
C ARG A 382 -23.94 -5.72 -2.77
N GLU A 383 -22.68 -6.08 -2.54
CA GLU A 383 -22.30 -6.91 -1.41
C GLU A 383 -22.65 -6.23 -0.08
N ALA A 384 -22.23 -4.97 0.10
CA ALA A 384 -22.53 -4.20 1.32
C ALA A 384 -24.04 -4.01 1.53
N LYS A 385 -24.79 -3.67 0.47
CA LYS A 385 -26.25 -3.50 0.51
C LYS A 385 -26.96 -4.77 0.94
N ARG A 386 -26.54 -5.94 0.44
CA ARG A 386 -27.08 -7.25 0.85
C ARG A 386 -26.84 -7.47 2.35
N LEU A 387 -25.62 -7.26 2.82
CA LEU A 387 -25.27 -7.49 4.23
C LEU A 387 -25.99 -6.52 5.18
N TYR A 388 -26.10 -5.25 4.82
CA TYR A 388 -26.92 -4.28 5.58
C TYR A 388 -28.42 -4.64 5.56
N THR A 389 -28.91 -5.23 4.47
CA THR A 389 -30.31 -5.71 4.40
C THR A 389 -30.56 -6.86 5.37
N ILE A 390 -29.60 -7.79 5.52
CA ILE A 390 -29.67 -8.85 6.55
C ILE A 390 -29.76 -8.23 7.95
N LEU A 391 -29.03 -7.14 8.19
CA LEU A 391 -29.07 -6.37 9.46
C LEU A 391 -30.35 -5.53 9.63
N GLY A 392 -31.26 -5.49 8.65
CA GLY A 392 -32.46 -4.65 8.69
C GLY A 392 -32.23 -3.16 8.37
N HIS A 393 -31.06 -2.82 7.79
CA HIS A 393 -30.60 -1.45 7.55
C HIS A 393 -30.22 -1.20 6.08
N GLY A 394 -30.87 -1.89 5.14
CA GLY A 394 -30.55 -1.78 3.72
C GLY A 394 -30.59 -0.33 3.19
N GLU A 395 -31.45 0.53 3.73
CA GLU A 395 -31.56 1.95 3.37
C GLU A 395 -30.33 2.80 3.72
N ARG A 396 -29.42 2.26 4.54
CA ARG A 396 -28.20 2.95 5.01
C ARG A 396 -26.99 2.71 4.12
N VAL A 397 -27.12 2.00 3.01
CA VAL A 397 -26.06 1.88 2.00
C VAL A 397 -26.59 2.33 0.65
N ASP A 398 -25.92 3.28 0.01
CA ASP A 398 -26.30 3.74 -1.32
C ASP A 398 -25.06 4.09 -2.18
N ILE A 399 -25.29 4.40 -3.45
CA ILE A 399 -24.26 4.85 -4.39
C ILE A 399 -24.76 6.06 -5.19
N CYS A 400 -23.86 7.03 -5.41
CA CYS A 400 -24.07 8.12 -6.36
C CYS A 400 -22.94 8.15 -7.39
N GLU A 401 -23.32 8.08 -8.66
CA GLU A 401 -22.40 8.17 -9.79
C GLU A 401 -22.40 9.57 -10.39
N ALA A 402 -21.20 10.10 -10.64
CA ALA A 402 -21.02 11.30 -11.44
C ALA A 402 -20.46 10.93 -12.82
N PRO A 403 -21.02 11.49 -13.92
CA PRO A 403 -20.42 11.34 -15.23
C PRO A 403 -19.09 12.09 -15.27
N GLY A 404 -18.01 11.40 -15.66
CA GLY A 404 -16.71 12.05 -15.86
C GLY A 404 -15.52 11.23 -15.35
N PRO A 405 -14.32 11.80 -15.45
CA PRO A 405 -13.10 11.19 -14.94
C PRO A 405 -13.04 11.27 -13.40
N HIS A 406 -11.96 10.71 -12.83
CA HIS A 406 -11.63 10.82 -11.42
C HIS A 406 -11.73 12.27 -10.90
N GLY A 407 -12.42 12.47 -9.77
CA GLY A 407 -12.57 13.79 -9.15
C GLY A 407 -13.69 13.84 -8.13
N PHE A 408 -13.85 15.01 -7.49
CA PHE A 408 -14.92 15.27 -6.53
C PHE A 408 -15.91 16.27 -7.12
N ALA A 409 -16.62 15.87 -8.17
CA ALA A 409 -17.51 16.73 -8.95
C ALA A 409 -18.69 17.25 -8.10
N ARG A 410 -19.38 18.28 -8.61
CA ARG A 410 -20.57 18.86 -7.95
C ARG A 410 -21.59 17.80 -7.55
N THR A 411 -21.89 16.84 -8.44
CA THR A 411 -22.83 15.73 -8.17
C THR A 411 -22.43 14.91 -6.94
N GLN A 412 -21.15 14.58 -6.80
CA GLN A 412 -20.65 13.83 -5.65
C GLN A 412 -20.68 14.69 -4.38
N ARG A 413 -20.31 15.98 -4.45
CA ARG A 413 -20.33 16.89 -3.29
C ARG A 413 -21.75 17.16 -2.79
N THR A 414 -22.71 17.37 -3.69
CA THR A 414 -24.12 17.56 -3.31
C THR A 414 -24.75 16.27 -2.75
N ALA A 415 -24.40 15.10 -3.31
CA ALA A 415 -24.82 13.81 -2.75
C ALA A 415 -24.22 13.56 -1.36
N SER A 416 -22.93 13.85 -1.16
CA SER A 416 -22.27 13.80 0.15
C SER A 416 -22.99 14.70 1.17
N LEU A 417 -23.24 15.97 0.81
CA LEU A 417 -23.94 16.91 1.68
C LEU A 417 -25.35 16.40 2.03
N ARG A 418 -26.12 15.93 1.03
CA ARG A 418 -27.46 15.38 1.26
C ARG A 418 -27.43 14.21 2.25
N TRP A 419 -26.46 13.31 2.09
CA TRP A 419 -26.28 12.17 2.98
C TRP A 419 -26.00 12.61 4.43
N MET A 420 -25.07 13.56 4.61
CA MET A 420 -24.76 14.12 5.93
C MET A 420 -25.97 14.82 6.55
N ARG A 421 -26.75 15.58 5.77
CA ARG A 421 -27.99 16.24 6.23
C ARG A 421 -29.04 15.24 6.67
N ARG A 422 -29.27 14.19 5.88
CA ARG A 422 -30.24 13.15 6.20
C ARG A 422 -29.94 12.50 7.55
N TRP A 423 -28.69 12.08 7.74
CA TRP A 423 -28.34 11.23 8.87
C TRP A 423 -27.88 11.98 10.12
N LEU A 424 -27.31 13.18 9.98
CA LEU A 424 -26.84 13.99 11.12
C LEU A 424 -27.79 15.13 11.49
N LEU A 425 -28.70 15.55 10.59
CA LEU A 425 -29.67 16.61 10.87
C LEU A 425 -31.13 16.14 10.79
N GLY A 426 -31.40 14.94 10.27
CA GLY A 426 -32.77 14.48 10.01
C GLY A 426 -33.46 15.23 8.87
N ILE A 427 -32.69 15.86 7.96
CA ILE A 427 -33.22 16.64 6.84
C ILE A 427 -32.87 15.93 5.53
N ASP A 428 -33.87 15.38 4.83
CA ASP A 428 -33.72 14.73 3.52
C ASP A 428 -34.30 15.60 2.40
N ASP A 429 -33.54 16.65 2.04
CA ASP A 429 -33.82 17.55 0.92
C ASP A 429 -32.76 17.44 -0.19
N ALA A 430 -32.98 18.10 -1.32
CA ALA A 430 -32.00 18.18 -2.40
C ALA A 430 -31.19 19.49 -2.26
N PRO A 431 -29.99 19.46 -1.64
CA PRO A 431 -29.22 20.67 -1.45
C PRO A 431 -28.66 21.19 -2.78
N VAL A 432 -28.52 22.50 -2.86
CA VAL A 432 -27.87 23.18 -3.98
C VAL A 432 -26.47 23.60 -3.58
N GLU A 433 -25.48 23.34 -4.41
CA GLU A 433 -24.14 23.91 -4.27
C GLU A 433 -24.14 25.34 -4.85
N PRO A 434 -24.07 26.40 -4.02
CA PRO A 434 -24.02 27.77 -4.52
C PRO A 434 -22.63 28.10 -5.10
N ALA A 435 -22.48 29.29 -5.66
CA ALA A 435 -21.16 29.81 -5.97
C ALA A 435 -20.37 30.03 -4.67
N LEU A 436 -19.25 29.34 -4.52
CA LEU A 436 -18.39 29.37 -3.34
C LEU A 436 -16.98 29.81 -3.77
N PRO A 437 -16.63 31.10 -3.67
CA PRO A 437 -15.31 31.59 -4.04
C PRO A 437 -14.22 30.95 -3.18
N VAL A 438 -13.36 30.16 -3.80
CA VAL A 438 -12.26 29.49 -3.11
C VAL A 438 -11.16 30.48 -2.73
N SER A 439 -10.43 30.16 -1.66
CA SER A 439 -9.29 30.95 -1.22
C SER A 439 -8.02 30.48 -1.91
N THR A 440 -7.06 31.37 -2.07
CA THR A 440 -5.73 31.00 -2.59
C THR A 440 -4.97 30.11 -1.60
N ASP A 441 -3.99 29.35 -2.09
CA ASP A 441 -3.10 28.55 -1.25
C ASP A 441 -2.48 29.40 -0.12
N ALA A 442 -1.98 30.60 -0.45
CA ALA A 442 -1.36 31.51 0.51
C ALA A 442 -2.34 31.97 1.60
N GLU A 443 -3.60 32.23 1.24
CA GLU A 443 -4.63 32.55 2.22
C GLU A 443 -4.92 31.39 3.16
N LEU A 444 -4.79 30.13 2.75
CA LEU A 444 -5.12 28.97 3.60
C LEU A 444 -3.94 28.38 4.38
N ARG A 445 -2.70 28.67 3.99
CA ARG A 445 -1.49 28.25 4.71
C ARG A 445 -1.53 28.64 6.18
N VAL A 446 -1.23 27.66 7.04
CA VAL A 446 -1.16 27.79 8.49
C VAL A 446 0.23 28.29 8.91
N THR A 447 1.28 27.80 8.26
CA THR A 447 2.67 28.19 8.52
C THR A 447 3.11 29.31 7.58
N GLN A 448 4.12 30.08 7.98
CA GLN A 448 4.60 31.23 7.19
C GLN A 448 5.33 30.79 5.93
N THR A 449 6.11 29.72 6.03
CA THR A 449 6.91 29.14 4.95
C THR A 449 6.10 28.22 4.04
N GLY A 450 4.91 27.81 4.46
CA GLY A 450 4.12 26.76 3.81
C GLY A 450 4.66 25.35 4.07
N HIS A 451 5.58 25.18 5.03
CA HIS A 451 6.12 23.88 5.42
C HIS A 451 6.27 23.76 6.95
N VAL A 452 5.82 22.65 7.52
CA VAL A 452 5.82 22.37 8.96
C VAL A 452 7.23 22.03 9.48
N VAL A 453 7.92 21.10 8.82
CA VAL A 453 9.21 20.57 9.30
C VAL A 453 10.29 21.65 9.40
N PRO A 454 10.60 22.43 8.35
CA PRO A 454 11.65 23.45 8.43
C PRO A 454 11.27 24.63 9.36
N GLU A 455 9.99 24.97 9.49
CA GLU A 455 9.54 26.11 10.31
C GLU A 455 9.46 25.78 11.81
N LEU A 456 8.89 24.63 12.16
CA LEU A 456 8.64 24.25 13.55
C LEU A 456 9.67 23.26 14.10
N LYS A 457 10.60 22.78 13.27
CA LYS A 457 11.52 21.69 13.60
C LYS A 457 10.75 20.46 14.12
N GLY A 458 9.57 20.23 13.51
CA GLY A 458 8.67 19.15 13.89
C GLY A 458 9.24 17.78 13.53
N ARG A 459 8.79 16.77 14.26
CA ARG A 459 9.16 15.38 14.02
C ARG A 459 8.52 14.85 12.74
N THR A 460 9.25 14.04 11.98
CA THR A 460 8.78 13.36 10.77
C THR A 460 8.32 11.92 11.05
N ALA A 461 7.66 11.29 10.08
CA ALA A 461 7.35 9.86 10.17
C ALA A 461 8.62 8.99 10.24
N TRP A 462 9.73 9.42 9.62
CA TRP A 462 11.02 8.74 9.72
C TRP A 462 11.61 8.82 11.12
N ASP A 463 11.54 9.98 11.78
CA ASP A 463 11.99 10.11 13.18
C ASP A 463 11.20 9.16 14.08
N LEU A 464 9.89 9.05 13.86
CA LEU A 464 9.00 8.18 14.63
C LEU A 464 9.24 6.69 14.35
N ASN A 465 9.62 6.32 13.13
CA ASN A 465 10.06 4.97 12.79
C ASN A 465 11.42 4.65 13.41
N LEU A 466 12.37 5.61 13.40
CA LEU A 466 13.70 5.42 13.96
C LEU A 466 13.66 5.26 15.48
N ASP A 467 12.84 6.03 16.18
CA ASP A 467 12.61 5.85 17.62
C ASP A 467 12.04 4.47 17.93
N GLU A 468 11.06 4.00 17.15
CA GLU A 468 10.51 2.66 17.34
C GLU A 468 11.56 1.59 17.07
N ALA A 469 12.34 1.73 16.01
CA ALA A 469 13.43 0.81 15.70
C ALA A 469 14.45 0.73 16.84
N ARG A 470 14.79 1.87 17.47
CA ARG A 470 15.66 1.96 18.65
C ARG A 470 15.02 1.31 19.88
N ARG A 471 13.73 1.53 20.12
CA ARG A 471 12.96 0.91 21.22
C ARG A 471 12.97 -0.63 21.11
N LEU A 472 12.90 -1.16 19.89
CA LEU A 472 12.93 -2.59 19.60
C LEU A 472 14.30 -3.26 19.77
N VAL A 473 15.41 -2.51 19.80
CA VAL A 473 16.77 -3.07 19.96
C VAL A 473 16.91 -3.97 21.22
N PRO A 474 16.59 -3.50 22.44
CA PRO A 474 16.70 -4.34 23.63
C PRO A 474 15.74 -5.54 23.62
N GLU A 475 14.52 -5.38 23.09
CA GLU A 475 13.54 -6.48 22.96
C GLU A 475 14.05 -7.56 22.01
N ARG A 476 14.58 -7.16 20.86
CA ARG A 476 15.22 -8.04 19.89
C ARG A 476 16.40 -8.79 20.51
N ALA A 477 17.27 -8.09 21.24
CA ALA A 477 18.39 -8.71 21.93
C ALA A 477 17.92 -9.70 23.03
N ALA A 478 16.84 -9.39 23.74
CA ALA A 478 16.25 -10.31 24.71
C ALA A 478 15.64 -11.55 24.04
N PHE A 479 14.98 -11.40 22.89
CA PHE A 479 14.43 -12.50 22.10
C PHE A 479 15.52 -13.52 21.71
N TRP A 480 16.66 -13.06 21.20
CA TRP A 480 17.77 -13.94 20.80
C TRP A 480 18.56 -14.54 21.98
N ARG A 481 18.67 -13.83 23.11
CA ARG A 481 19.35 -14.38 24.31
C ARG A 481 18.48 -15.36 25.08
N GLY A 482 17.17 -15.15 25.09
CA GLY A 482 16.22 -15.91 25.90
C GLY A 482 15.65 -17.16 25.25
N ARG A 483 16.02 -17.47 23.99
CA ARG A 483 15.44 -18.57 23.22
C ARG A 483 16.48 -19.39 22.49
N PRO A 484 16.22 -20.69 22.24
CA PRO A 484 17.05 -21.50 21.37
C PRO A 484 17.15 -20.92 19.96
N ARG A 485 18.33 -21.00 19.35
CA ARG A 485 18.60 -20.55 17.97
C ARG A 485 17.57 -21.07 16.96
N ALA A 486 17.15 -22.32 17.09
CA ALA A 486 16.15 -22.94 16.20
C ALA A 486 14.78 -22.23 16.26
N GLU A 487 14.34 -21.81 17.45
CA GLU A 487 13.07 -21.07 17.60
C GLU A 487 13.17 -19.66 17.00
N CYS A 488 14.30 -18.98 17.21
CA CYS A 488 14.54 -17.67 16.60
C CYS A 488 14.53 -17.76 15.08
N LEU A 489 15.20 -18.77 14.50
CA LEU A 489 15.20 -19.00 13.05
C LEU A 489 13.84 -19.43 12.50
N ALA A 490 13.03 -20.15 13.29
CA ALA A 490 11.65 -20.44 12.92
C ALA A 490 10.82 -19.16 12.81
N GLU A 491 11.03 -18.19 13.71
CA GLU A 491 10.37 -16.88 13.64
C GLU A 491 10.88 -16.03 12.47
N VAL A 492 12.18 -16.02 12.19
CA VAL A 492 12.75 -15.40 10.96
C VAL A 492 12.07 -15.96 9.72
N ARG A 493 11.98 -17.30 9.64
CA ARG A 493 11.33 -18.01 8.53
C ARG A 493 9.85 -17.63 8.40
N ARG A 494 9.13 -17.57 9.53
CA ARG A 494 7.71 -17.22 9.58
C ARG A 494 7.48 -15.78 9.08
N LEU A 495 8.22 -14.81 9.61
CA LEU A 495 8.11 -13.40 9.22
C LEU A 495 8.47 -13.18 7.75
N ALA A 496 9.53 -13.83 7.27
CA ALA A 496 9.91 -13.75 5.86
C ALA A 496 8.90 -14.45 4.93
N GLY A 497 8.02 -15.31 5.46
CA GLY A 497 7.06 -16.08 4.65
C GLY A 497 7.69 -17.22 3.86
N VAL A 498 8.80 -17.79 4.34
CA VAL A 498 9.52 -18.89 3.67
C VAL A 498 8.86 -20.23 3.98
N ARG A 499 8.22 -20.87 3.00
CA ARG A 499 7.43 -22.08 3.21
C ARG A 499 8.30 -23.32 3.52
N PRO A 500 7.87 -24.23 4.41
CA PRO A 500 8.45 -25.57 4.55
C PRO A 500 8.13 -26.47 3.36
N GLY A 501 8.94 -27.51 3.15
CA GLY A 501 8.65 -28.57 2.19
C GLY A 501 8.51 -28.10 0.74
N LEU A 502 9.42 -27.24 0.27
CA LEU A 502 9.41 -26.77 -1.12
C LEU A 502 9.41 -27.96 -2.08
N ALA A 503 8.53 -27.92 -3.08
CA ALA A 503 8.45 -28.95 -4.11
C ALA A 503 9.78 -29.05 -4.88
N ARG A 504 10.13 -30.27 -5.31
CA ARG A 504 11.31 -30.49 -6.16
C ARG A 504 11.11 -29.79 -7.51
N PRO A 505 12.08 -29.02 -8.00
CA PRO A 505 11.96 -28.38 -9.31
C PRO A 505 12.19 -29.39 -10.43
N VAL A 506 11.54 -29.17 -11.57
CA VAL A 506 11.97 -29.74 -12.86
C VAL A 506 13.15 -28.90 -13.34
N ILE A 507 14.23 -29.56 -13.77
CA ILE A 507 15.46 -28.93 -14.26
C ILE A 507 15.52 -29.13 -15.77
N THR A 508 15.50 -28.04 -16.53
CA THR A 508 15.59 -28.08 -17.99
C THR A 508 16.87 -27.40 -18.45
N SER A 509 17.71 -28.12 -19.20
CA SER A 509 18.88 -27.53 -19.86
C SER A 509 18.45 -26.84 -21.15
N THR A 510 18.78 -25.56 -21.32
CA THR A 510 18.44 -24.77 -22.52
C THR A 510 19.62 -24.55 -23.46
N GLY A 511 20.80 -25.06 -23.09
CA GLY A 511 21.99 -25.05 -23.92
C GLY A 511 23.27 -25.02 -23.11
N THR A 512 24.39 -25.25 -23.79
CA THR A 512 25.72 -25.22 -23.19
C THR A 512 26.64 -24.32 -23.98
N LEU A 513 27.45 -23.52 -23.29
CA LEU A 513 28.52 -22.72 -23.85
C LEU A 513 29.87 -23.24 -23.38
N ARG A 514 30.88 -23.12 -24.22
CA ARG A 514 32.26 -23.41 -23.85
C ARG A 514 33.09 -22.14 -23.85
N ARG A 515 33.85 -21.94 -22.80
CA ARG A 515 34.88 -20.90 -22.70
C ARG A 515 36.21 -21.59 -22.37
N GLU A 516 37.30 -20.85 -22.53
CA GLU A 516 38.62 -21.40 -22.28
C GLU A 516 38.78 -21.77 -20.79
N GLY A 517 38.90 -23.07 -20.51
CA GLY A 517 39.08 -23.62 -19.16
C GLY A 517 37.80 -23.89 -18.36
N TYR A 518 36.60 -23.72 -18.94
CA TYR A 518 35.33 -24.08 -18.28
C TYR A 518 34.14 -24.14 -19.26
N THR A 519 33.07 -24.83 -18.86
CA THR A 519 31.77 -24.86 -19.55
C THR A 519 30.71 -24.13 -18.75
N ILE A 520 29.70 -23.60 -19.43
CA ILE A 520 28.51 -22.99 -18.83
C ILE A 520 27.28 -23.74 -19.32
N GLU A 521 26.57 -24.43 -18.43
CA GLU A 521 25.26 -25.02 -18.71
C GLU A 521 24.17 -24.01 -18.35
N LYS A 522 23.23 -23.77 -19.26
CA LYS A 522 22.06 -22.92 -19.05
C LYS A 522 20.91 -23.76 -18.53
N LEU A 523 20.35 -23.38 -17.40
CA LEU A 523 19.33 -24.17 -16.70
C LEU A 523 18.10 -23.33 -16.38
N VAL A 524 16.91 -23.92 -16.50
CA VAL A 524 15.67 -23.41 -15.92
C VAL A 524 15.25 -24.34 -14.79
N LEU A 525 15.12 -23.81 -13.57
CA LEU A 525 14.63 -24.54 -12.42
C LEU A 525 13.16 -24.15 -12.19
N GLN A 526 12.24 -25.09 -12.36
CA GLN A 526 10.80 -24.82 -12.35
C GLN A 526 10.08 -25.64 -11.29
N ARG A 527 9.60 -24.98 -10.23
CA ARG A 527 8.67 -25.60 -9.27
C ARG A 527 7.25 -25.61 -9.86
N PRO A 528 6.39 -26.62 -9.54
CA PRO A 528 5.01 -26.64 -10.05
C PRO A 528 4.26 -25.34 -9.71
N ASP A 529 3.57 -24.77 -10.70
CA ASP A 529 2.76 -23.54 -10.58
C ASP A 529 3.47 -22.27 -10.09
N GLU A 530 4.80 -22.22 -10.06
CA GLU A 530 5.58 -21.05 -9.64
C GLU A 530 6.32 -20.37 -10.82
N PRO A 531 6.88 -19.17 -10.66
CA PRO A 531 7.76 -18.59 -11.67
C PRO A 531 9.06 -19.41 -11.85
N PRO A 532 9.62 -19.50 -13.07
CA PRO A 532 10.90 -20.15 -13.31
C PRO A 532 12.05 -19.42 -12.63
N VAL A 533 13.08 -20.17 -12.25
CA VAL A 533 14.38 -19.65 -11.79
C VAL A 533 15.44 -19.98 -12.84
N PRO A 534 15.79 -19.02 -13.74
CA PRO A 534 16.89 -19.17 -14.67
C PRO A 534 18.23 -19.24 -13.95
N ALA A 535 19.14 -20.07 -14.45
CA ALA A 535 20.45 -20.29 -13.84
C ALA A 535 21.54 -20.57 -14.89
N LEU A 536 22.77 -20.23 -14.52
CA LEU A 536 23.99 -20.54 -15.26
C LEU A 536 24.91 -21.38 -14.37
N PHE A 537 25.23 -22.59 -14.80
CA PHE A 537 26.08 -23.53 -14.07
C PHE A 537 27.46 -23.62 -14.72
N PHE A 538 28.45 -23.03 -14.06
CA PHE A 538 29.85 -22.95 -14.50
C PHE A 538 30.64 -24.12 -13.92
N LEU A 539 31.35 -24.84 -14.80
CA LEU A 539 32.14 -26.02 -14.46
C LEU A 539 33.56 -25.90 -15.02
N PRO A 540 34.61 -25.93 -14.17
CA PRO A 540 36.00 -25.85 -14.63
C PRO A 540 36.39 -27.06 -15.50
N GLU A 541 37.38 -26.87 -16.37
CA GLU A 541 38.02 -27.91 -17.17
C GLU A 541 39.55 -27.83 -17.03
N PRO A 542 40.27 -28.96 -16.83
CA PRO A 542 39.75 -30.32 -16.62
C PRO A 542 39.11 -30.51 -15.23
N ARG A 543 38.20 -31.49 -15.12
CA ARG A 543 37.55 -31.83 -13.85
C ARG A 543 38.28 -32.98 -13.17
N VAL A 544 38.59 -32.83 -11.88
CA VAL A 544 39.20 -33.89 -11.06
C VAL A 544 38.27 -34.16 -9.86
N GLY A 545 37.32 -35.07 -10.06
CA GLY A 545 36.33 -35.45 -9.04
C GLY A 545 35.28 -34.37 -8.71
N PRO A 546 34.49 -34.57 -7.64
CA PRO A 546 33.51 -33.60 -7.17
C PRO A 546 34.16 -32.31 -6.67
N LEU A 547 33.59 -31.16 -7.07
CA LEU A 547 34.17 -29.84 -6.86
C LEU A 547 33.51 -29.11 -5.67
N PRO A 548 34.25 -28.29 -4.90
CA PRO A 548 33.62 -27.30 -4.04
C PRO A 548 32.75 -26.35 -4.89
N ALA A 549 31.59 -25.93 -4.37
CA ALA A 549 30.63 -25.17 -5.16
C ALA A 549 30.16 -23.87 -4.50
N VAL A 550 29.84 -22.90 -5.35
CA VAL A 550 29.33 -21.58 -4.97
C VAL A 550 27.95 -21.38 -5.58
N LEU A 551 26.95 -21.12 -4.75
CA LEU A 551 25.69 -20.52 -5.19
C LEU A 551 25.88 -19.00 -5.26
N TYR A 552 25.60 -18.38 -6.40
CA TYR A 552 25.79 -16.95 -6.64
C TYR A 552 24.44 -16.29 -6.88
N VAL A 553 24.10 -15.29 -6.06
CA VAL A 553 22.82 -14.57 -6.12
C VAL A 553 23.10 -13.08 -6.26
N ASP A 554 22.66 -12.48 -7.37
CA ASP A 554 22.86 -11.05 -7.64
C ASP A 554 21.53 -10.42 -8.05
N SER A 555 21.12 -9.33 -7.39
CA SER A 555 19.88 -8.63 -7.74
C SER A 555 19.93 -7.90 -9.09
N ARG A 556 21.12 -7.74 -9.68
CA ARG A 556 21.31 -7.27 -11.06
C ARG A 556 21.07 -8.38 -12.08
N GLY A 557 21.05 -9.64 -11.64
CA GLY A 557 20.81 -10.84 -12.43
C GLY A 557 22.04 -11.75 -12.55
N LYS A 558 21.81 -13.03 -12.85
CA LYS A 558 22.80 -14.11 -12.90
C LYS A 558 23.98 -13.86 -13.83
N ALA A 559 23.78 -13.01 -14.83
CA ALA A 559 24.79 -12.68 -15.84
C ALA A 559 25.64 -11.46 -15.48
N ALA A 560 25.29 -10.69 -14.44
CA ALA A 560 25.92 -9.40 -14.11
C ALA A 560 27.44 -9.52 -13.90
N ASP A 561 27.86 -10.56 -13.18
CA ASP A 561 29.27 -10.82 -12.84
C ASP A 561 29.86 -12.02 -13.62
N ALA A 562 29.16 -12.51 -14.64
CA ALA A 562 29.50 -13.68 -15.45
C ALA A 562 30.35 -13.36 -16.71
N GLY A 563 30.70 -12.08 -16.91
CA GLY A 563 31.57 -11.64 -18.00
C GLY A 563 33.00 -12.20 -17.89
N ARG A 564 33.76 -12.14 -19.00
CA ARG A 564 35.20 -12.46 -18.97
C ARG A 564 35.95 -11.49 -18.05
N GLY A 565 36.86 -11.99 -17.23
CA GLY A 565 37.54 -11.28 -16.15
C GLY A 565 36.66 -11.01 -14.91
N GLY A 566 35.41 -11.45 -14.91
CA GLY A 566 34.45 -11.16 -13.84
C GLY A 566 34.64 -12.01 -12.57
N PRO A 567 33.95 -11.66 -11.47
CA PRO A 567 34.00 -12.40 -10.21
C PRO A 567 33.63 -13.89 -10.35
N ILE A 568 32.61 -14.23 -11.15
CA ILE A 568 32.20 -15.64 -11.35
C ILE A 568 33.28 -16.41 -12.12
N GLU A 569 33.93 -15.80 -13.11
CA GLU A 569 35.02 -16.46 -13.83
C GLU A 569 36.24 -16.69 -12.92
N THR A 570 36.52 -15.77 -12.02
CA THR A 570 37.60 -15.94 -11.03
C THR A 570 37.33 -17.15 -10.12
N LEU A 571 36.08 -17.30 -9.66
CA LEU A 571 35.67 -18.45 -8.86
C LEU A 571 35.79 -19.77 -9.64
N VAL A 572 35.30 -19.84 -10.88
CA VAL A 572 35.38 -21.09 -11.66
C VAL A 572 36.83 -21.46 -11.97
N ARG A 573 37.68 -20.49 -12.33
CA ARG A 573 39.11 -20.72 -12.60
C ARG A 573 39.90 -21.14 -11.37
N SER A 574 39.42 -20.85 -10.17
CA SER A 574 39.98 -21.35 -8.91
C SER A 574 39.61 -22.82 -8.60
N GLY A 575 38.93 -23.52 -9.53
CA GLY A 575 38.57 -24.93 -9.38
C GLY A 575 37.23 -25.16 -8.66
N ARG A 576 36.34 -24.16 -8.65
CA ARG A 576 35.02 -24.26 -8.00
C ARG A 576 33.91 -24.37 -9.04
N ALA A 577 32.90 -25.19 -8.79
CA ALA A 577 31.65 -25.10 -9.54
C ALA A 577 30.88 -23.84 -9.11
N VAL A 578 30.22 -23.14 -10.02
CA VAL A 578 29.41 -21.95 -9.66
C VAL A 578 28.02 -22.07 -10.27
N LEU A 579 26.97 -21.99 -9.46
CA LEU A 579 25.59 -21.86 -9.95
C LEU A 579 25.14 -20.43 -9.69
N SER A 580 25.04 -19.61 -10.74
CA SER A 580 24.51 -18.26 -10.67
C SER A 580 23.03 -18.26 -11.04
N ILE A 581 22.17 -17.64 -10.23
CA ILE A 581 20.70 -17.70 -10.41
C ILE A 581 20.05 -16.33 -10.52
N ASP A 582 18.98 -16.28 -11.32
CA ASP A 582 17.99 -15.20 -11.31
C ASP A 582 16.88 -15.61 -10.35
N CYS A 583 16.91 -15.12 -9.10
CA CYS A 583 15.72 -15.22 -8.25
C CYS A 583 14.55 -14.49 -8.91
N ARG A 584 13.31 -14.85 -8.58
CA ARG A 584 12.12 -14.24 -9.20
C ARG A 584 12.18 -12.70 -9.18
N GLY A 585 11.97 -12.09 -10.35
CA GLY A 585 12.06 -10.64 -10.54
C GLY A 585 13.48 -10.11 -10.84
N PHE A 586 14.48 -10.98 -10.93
CA PHE A 586 15.85 -10.61 -11.36
C PHE A 586 16.16 -11.13 -12.77
N GLY A 587 17.14 -10.48 -13.42
CA GLY A 587 17.68 -10.84 -14.72
C GLY A 587 16.60 -11.15 -15.75
N ASP A 588 16.60 -12.38 -16.28
CA ASP A 588 15.68 -12.80 -17.34
C ASP A 588 14.19 -12.76 -16.92
N THR A 589 13.92 -12.75 -15.61
CA THR A 589 12.55 -12.64 -15.05
C THR A 589 12.22 -11.25 -14.51
N SER A 590 13.09 -10.26 -14.75
CA SER A 590 12.87 -8.89 -14.31
C SER A 590 11.56 -8.33 -14.92
N PRO A 591 10.71 -7.66 -14.12
CA PRO A 591 9.49 -7.08 -14.66
C PRO A 591 9.81 -5.97 -15.68
N VAL A 592 8.98 -5.88 -16.72
CA VAL A 592 9.02 -4.80 -17.74
C VAL A 592 8.22 -3.57 -17.27
N THR A 593 7.67 -3.59 -16.05
CA THR A 593 6.77 -2.57 -15.51
C THR A 593 7.49 -1.22 -15.32
N PRO A 594 6.83 -0.07 -15.62
CA PRO A 594 7.42 1.24 -15.40
C PRO A 594 7.76 1.48 -13.93
N LYS A 595 8.91 2.11 -13.69
CA LYS A 595 9.37 2.54 -12.36
C LYS A 595 8.36 3.52 -11.74
N GLY A 596 7.89 3.22 -10.54
CA GLY A 596 7.06 4.10 -9.72
C GLY A 596 7.65 4.23 -8.33
N TYR A 597 7.41 5.34 -7.63
CA TYR A 597 7.79 5.49 -6.20
C TYR A 597 9.26 5.14 -5.87
N TRP A 598 10.18 5.40 -6.80
CA TRP A 598 11.61 5.07 -6.71
C TRP A 598 11.90 3.56 -6.52
N ASN A 599 11.03 2.73 -7.07
CA ASN A 599 11.09 1.29 -6.99
C ASN A 599 10.58 0.64 -8.28
N LYS A 600 11.39 -0.22 -8.90
CA LYS A 600 11.00 -0.91 -10.14
C LYS A 600 10.03 -2.08 -9.92
N GLU A 601 9.86 -2.51 -8.66
CA GLU A 601 9.11 -3.71 -8.27
C GLU A 601 7.96 -3.41 -7.29
N TYR A 602 7.54 -2.15 -7.13
CA TYR A 602 6.57 -1.78 -6.10
C TYR A 602 5.26 -2.56 -6.21
N THR A 603 4.75 -2.77 -7.44
CA THR A 603 3.52 -3.53 -7.70
C THR A 603 3.62 -4.95 -7.16
N ILE A 604 4.68 -5.68 -7.51
CA ILE A 604 4.86 -7.07 -7.06
C ILE A 604 5.26 -7.17 -5.58
N ALA A 605 5.95 -6.16 -5.04
CA ALA A 605 6.23 -6.07 -3.61
C ALA A 605 4.93 -5.94 -2.81
N PHE A 606 4.04 -5.02 -3.20
CA PHE A 606 2.74 -4.86 -2.54
C PHE A 606 1.83 -6.08 -2.70
N LEU A 607 1.78 -6.73 -3.87
CA LEU A 607 1.06 -8.00 -4.02
C LEU A 607 1.60 -9.06 -3.04
N GLY A 608 2.92 -9.16 -2.88
CA GLY A 608 3.53 -10.02 -1.87
C GLY A 608 3.11 -9.66 -0.44
N PHE A 609 3.06 -8.38 -0.10
CA PHE A 609 2.59 -7.93 1.21
C PHE A 609 1.11 -8.20 1.44
N HIS A 610 0.25 -8.06 0.43
CA HIS A 610 -1.18 -8.40 0.51
C HIS A 610 -1.40 -9.89 0.82
N LEU A 611 -0.53 -10.75 0.30
CA LEU A 611 -0.53 -12.20 0.52
C LEU A 611 0.17 -12.63 1.82
N ASP A 612 0.69 -11.70 2.62
CA ASP A 612 1.56 -11.99 3.78
C ASP A 612 2.78 -12.87 3.40
N ARG A 613 3.25 -12.71 2.16
CA ARG A 613 4.39 -13.43 1.56
C ARG A 613 5.36 -12.43 0.94
N PRO A 614 6.17 -11.72 1.76
CA PRO A 614 7.13 -10.72 1.28
C PRO A 614 8.02 -11.27 0.16
N LEU A 615 8.33 -10.43 -0.83
CA LEU A 615 9.10 -10.88 -2.00
C LEU A 615 10.49 -11.41 -1.62
N LEU A 616 11.09 -10.88 -0.54
CA LEU A 616 12.34 -11.40 -0.01
C LEU A 616 12.27 -12.89 0.32
N GLY A 617 11.25 -13.34 1.07
CA GLY A 617 11.13 -14.75 1.44
C GLY A 617 10.90 -15.65 0.24
N GLN A 618 10.12 -15.20 -0.74
CA GLN A 618 9.93 -15.94 -1.99
C GLN A 618 11.26 -16.13 -2.76
N ARG A 619 12.15 -15.13 -2.74
CA ARG A 619 13.51 -15.23 -3.34
C ARG A 619 14.46 -16.10 -2.53
N VAL A 620 14.28 -16.15 -1.21
CA VAL A 620 14.96 -17.12 -0.35
C VAL A 620 14.52 -18.54 -0.71
N GLU A 621 13.24 -18.78 -1.00
CA GLU A 621 12.79 -20.09 -1.49
C GLU A 621 13.43 -20.47 -2.84
N ASP A 622 13.57 -19.52 -3.77
CA ASP A 622 14.26 -19.76 -5.04
C ASP A 622 15.73 -20.14 -4.81
N THR A 623 16.40 -19.44 -3.87
CA THR A 623 17.78 -19.71 -3.47
C THR A 623 17.93 -21.09 -2.81
N LEU A 624 17.03 -21.47 -1.89
CA LEU A 624 17.04 -22.79 -1.26
C LEU A 624 16.76 -23.91 -2.25
N THR A 625 15.89 -23.66 -3.23
CA THR A 625 15.61 -24.57 -4.34
C THR A 625 16.87 -24.79 -5.19
N ALA A 626 17.53 -23.71 -5.59
CA ALA A 626 18.80 -23.77 -6.34
C ALA A 626 19.93 -24.44 -5.54
N LEU A 627 20.01 -24.21 -4.23
CA LEU A 627 20.95 -24.91 -3.35
C LEU A 627 20.70 -26.42 -3.33
N GLY A 628 19.43 -26.83 -3.28
CA GLY A 628 19.04 -28.24 -3.40
C GLY A 628 19.49 -28.87 -4.72
N VAL A 629 19.30 -28.15 -5.82
CA VAL A 629 19.78 -28.57 -7.15
C VAL A 629 21.30 -28.68 -7.17
N LEU A 630 22.01 -27.65 -6.74
CA LEU A 630 23.48 -27.61 -6.71
C LEU A 630 24.07 -28.76 -5.90
N ALA A 631 23.54 -29.00 -4.71
CA ALA A 631 23.97 -30.09 -3.84
C ALA A 631 23.71 -31.49 -4.42
N SER A 632 22.78 -31.62 -5.35
CA SER A 632 22.44 -32.91 -5.99
C SER A 632 23.24 -33.20 -7.26
N ARG A 633 24.04 -32.24 -7.74
CA ARG A 633 24.85 -32.40 -8.94
C ARG A 633 26.01 -33.38 -8.70
N PRO A 634 26.23 -34.38 -9.58
CA PRO A 634 27.33 -35.32 -9.43
C PRO A 634 28.72 -34.66 -9.54
N GLU A 635 28.80 -33.47 -10.17
CA GLU A 635 30.03 -32.69 -10.28
C GLU A 635 30.40 -31.95 -8.98
N VAL A 636 29.54 -31.97 -7.96
CA VAL A 636 29.66 -31.12 -6.77
C VAL A 636 29.89 -31.95 -5.50
N ASP A 637 30.87 -31.52 -4.70
CA ASP A 637 31.05 -31.98 -3.33
C ASP A 637 30.02 -31.28 -2.43
N GLY A 638 28.91 -31.98 -2.14
CA GLY A 638 27.82 -31.47 -1.30
C GLY A 638 28.23 -31.10 0.13
N GLY A 639 29.42 -31.48 0.59
CA GLY A 639 29.99 -31.06 1.87
C GLY A 639 30.65 -29.67 1.83
N LYS A 640 30.94 -29.13 0.64
CA LYS A 640 31.71 -27.89 0.41
C LYS A 640 30.92 -26.85 -0.40
N LEU A 641 29.77 -26.47 0.12
CA LEU A 641 28.89 -25.47 -0.48
C LEU A 641 29.10 -24.11 0.18
N SER A 642 29.16 -23.05 -0.60
CA SER A 642 29.15 -21.66 -0.11
C SER A 642 28.17 -20.81 -0.90
N ILE A 643 27.82 -19.63 -0.39
CA ILE A 643 26.97 -18.67 -1.10
C ILE A 643 27.62 -17.30 -1.17
N VAL A 644 27.50 -16.65 -2.33
CA VAL A 644 27.84 -15.24 -2.53
C VAL A 644 26.56 -14.49 -2.90
N GLY A 645 26.22 -13.45 -2.13
CA GLY A 645 25.11 -12.56 -2.40
C GLY A 645 25.62 -11.16 -2.74
N ALA A 646 25.40 -10.69 -3.97
CA ALA A 646 25.78 -9.36 -4.42
C ALA A 646 24.59 -8.40 -4.45
N GLU A 647 24.82 -7.13 -4.11
CA GLU A 647 23.78 -6.09 -4.02
C GLU A 647 22.68 -6.52 -3.04
N ALA A 648 21.40 -6.49 -3.42
CA ALA A 648 20.32 -7.01 -2.57
C ALA A 648 20.30 -8.54 -2.47
N GLY A 649 21.08 -9.25 -3.30
CA GLY A 649 21.37 -10.67 -3.16
C GLY A 649 22.06 -11.02 -1.83
N GLY A 650 22.79 -10.07 -1.22
CA GLY A 650 23.40 -10.27 0.09
C GLY A 650 22.37 -10.53 1.20
N VAL A 651 21.27 -9.77 1.21
CA VAL A 651 20.16 -9.97 2.16
C VAL A 651 19.52 -11.35 1.99
N ILE A 652 19.34 -11.79 0.74
CA ILE A 652 18.80 -13.12 0.41
C ILE A 652 19.76 -14.23 0.88
N ALA A 653 21.06 -14.06 0.63
CA ALA A 653 22.09 -15.03 1.00
C ALA A 653 22.18 -15.22 2.52
N LEU A 654 22.08 -14.13 3.30
CA LEU A 654 22.06 -14.19 4.76
C LEU A 654 20.86 -14.99 5.28
N HIS A 655 19.66 -14.77 4.73
CA HIS A 655 18.46 -15.54 5.11
C HIS A 655 18.60 -17.02 4.73
N ALA A 656 19.06 -17.32 3.51
CA ALA A 656 19.25 -18.69 3.05
C ALA A 656 20.27 -19.45 3.91
N ALA A 657 21.41 -18.83 4.24
CA ALA A 657 22.44 -19.45 5.07
C ALA A 657 22.04 -19.58 6.55
N ALA A 658 21.22 -18.67 7.06
CA ALA A 658 20.65 -18.80 8.39
C ALA A 658 19.69 -20.01 8.48
N ILE A 659 18.91 -20.26 7.43
CA ILE A 659 17.92 -21.36 7.36
C ILE A 659 18.54 -22.71 7.01
N ASP A 660 19.55 -22.75 6.12
CA ASP A 660 20.14 -24.00 5.63
C ASP A 660 21.62 -24.13 6.02
N GLU A 661 21.91 -25.15 6.84
CA GLU A 661 23.24 -25.38 7.42
C GLU A 661 24.23 -26.04 6.45
N ARG A 662 23.79 -26.47 5.27
CA ARG A 662 24.67 -27.03 4.23
C ARG A 662 25.63 -25.99 3.67
N LEU A 663 25.25 -24.72 3.68
CA LEU A 663 26.10 -23.60 3.30
C LEU A 663 27.18 -23.40 4.37
N ARG A 664 28.44 -23.65 4.04
CA ARG A 664 29.60 -23.61 4.96
C ARG A 664 30.28 -22.25 5.04
N GLU A 665 30.13 -21.42 4.02
CA GLU A 665 30.69 -20.06 3.97
C GLU A 665 29.68 -19.13 3.27
N VAL A 666 29.61 -17.89 3.74
CA VAL A 666 28.75 -16.84 3.19
C VAL A 666 29.58 -15.60 2.89
N ALA A 667 29.37 -14.99 1.73
CA ALA A 667 29.90 -13.66 1.44
C ALA A 667 28.79 -12.75 0.94
N THR A 668 28.77 -11.51 1.42
CA THR A 668 27.93 -10.44 0.87
C THR A 668 28.82 -9.40 0.21
N GLU A 669 28.51 -9.00 -1.01
CA GLU A 669 29.24 -7.98 -1.78
C GLU A 669 28.32 -6.80 -2.07
N ARG A 670 28.74 -5.56 -1.77
CA ARG A 670 27.93 -4.35 -2.03
C ARG A 670 26.51 -4.43 -1.49
N SER A 671 26.34 -5.04 -0.32
CA SER A 671 25.04 -5.19 0.34
C SER A 671 24.92 -4.25 1.54
N ILE A 672 23.69 -3.96 1.95
CA ILE A 672 23.40 -3.27 3.20
C ILE A 672 23.72 -4.19 4.39
N GLU A 673 24.16 -3.61 5.50
CA GLU A 673 24.56 -4.37 6.69
C GLU A 673 23.48 -4.45 7.76
N SER A 674 22.49 -3.56 7.71
CA SER A 674 21.42 -3.47 8.68
C SER A 674 20.19 -2.78 8.11
N TRP A 675 19.01 -3.26 8.49
CA TRP A 675 17.75 -2.57 8.23
C TRP A 675 17.53 -1.36 9.14
N MET A 676 18.29 -1.20 10.23
CA MET A 676 18.31 0.05 10.99
C MET A 676 18.78 1.22 10.12
N ASP A 677 19.76 0.99 9.23
CA ASP A 677 20.24 2.02 8.29
C ASP A 677 19.12 2.43 7.33
N VAL A 678 18.31 1.47 6.87
CA VAL A 678 17.17 1.72 5.98
C VAL A 678 16.13 2.60 6.69
N VAL A 679 15.78 2.28 7.94
CA VAL A 679 14.85 3.11 8.74
C VAL A 679 15.40 4.52 8.96
N ALA A 680 16.73 4.65 9.16
CA ALA A 680 17.39 5.92 9.36
C ALA A 680 17.59 6.75 8.06
N THR A 681 17.24 6.21 6.88
CA THR A 681 17.48 6.85 5.58
C THR A 681 16.17 7.16 4.83
N PRO A 682 15.62 8.39 4.94
CA PRO A 682 14.32 8.75 4.38
C PRO A 682 14.14 8.57 2.88
N LEU A 683 15.22 8.74 2.12
CA LEU A 683 15.23 8.74 0.65
C LEU A 683 15.88 7.48 0.07
N SER A 684 15.71 6.34 0.75
CA SER A 684 16.21 5.05 0.28
C SER A 684 15.55 4.64 -1.04
N LYS A 685 16.33 4.01 -1.93
CA LYS A 685 15.86 3.59 -3.27
C LYS A 685 15.90 2.07 -3.38
N GLU A 686 14.95 1.51 -4.13
CA GLU A 686 14.90 0.06 -4.41
C GLU A 686 14.97 -0.80 -3.14
N GLN A 687 14.39 -0.36 -2.01
CA GLN A 687 14.40 -1.12 -0.75
C GLN A 687 13.10 -1.90 -0.49
N LEU A 688 11.94 -1.39 -0.95
CA LEU A 688 10.61 -1.93 -0.62
C LEU A 688 10.48 -3.44 -0.88
N GLN A 689 11.09 -3.94 -1.94
CA GLN A 689 11.02 -5.36 -2.34
C GLN A 689 11.95 -6.29 -1.55
N HIS A 690 12.85 -5.73 -0.73
CA HIS A 690 13.91 -6.45 -0.01
C HIS A 690 13.73 -6.43 1.51
N ILE A 691 12.62 -5.87 2.01
CA ILE A 691 12.30 -5.83 3.43
C ILE A 691 11.33 -6.94 3.83
N VAL A 692 11.34 -7.27 5.13
CA VAL A 692 10.38 -8.15 5.78
C VAL A 692 9.58 -7.31 6.80
N PRO A 693 8.26 -7.18 6.64
CA PRO A 693 7.42 -6.47 7.62
C PRO A 693 7.58 -7.04 9.03
N GLY A 694 7.74 -6.18 10.02
CA GLY A 694 7.92 -6.52 11.43
C GLY A 694 9.28 -7.11 11.79
N ALA A 695 10.22 -7.21 10.85
CA ALA A 695 11.51 -7.85 11.10
C ALA A 695 12.23 -7.27 12.32
N LEU A 696 12.34 -5.94 12.45
CA LEU A 696 13.14 -5.32 13.51
C LEU A 696 12.62 -5.59 14.93
N ALA A 697 11.38 -6.07 15.08
CA ALA A 697 10.86 -6.54 16.36
C ALA A 697 11.40 -7.92 16.79
N ARG A 698 12.03 -8.67 15.88
CA ARG A 698 12.53 -10.04 16.10
C ARG A 698 13.97 -10.24 15.64
N TYR A 699 14.40 -9.64 14.55
CA TYR A 699 15.76 -9.79 14.01
C TYR A 699 16.14 -8.63 13.08
N ASP A 700 17.44 -8.41 12.92
CA ASP A 700 18.05 -7.57 11.90
C ASP A 700 19.11 -8.39 11.14
N LEU A 701 19.70 -7.85 10.08
CA LEU A 701 20.74 -8.53 9.30
C LEU A 701 21.96 -8.92 10.16
N PRO A 702 22.45 -8.11 11.12
CA PRO A 702 23.51 -8.53 12.03
C PRO A 702 23.12 -9.71 12.95
N ASP A 703 21.83 -9.86 13.29
CA ASP A 703 21.35 -11.04 14.02
C ASP A 703 21.46 -12.30 13.15
N LEU A 704 21.16 -12.21 11.84
CA LEU A 704 21.37 -13.31 10.92
C LEU A 704 22.84 -13.69 10.79
N VAL A 705 23.73 -12.70 10.65
CA VAL A 705 25.19 -12.93 10.63
C VAL A 705 25.64 -13.67 11.89
N ARG A 706 25.21 -13.24 13.08
CA ARG A 706 25.49 -13.94 14.34
C ARG A 706 24.93 -15.36 14.36
N SER A 707 23.72 -15.56 13.83
CA SER A 707 23.07 -16.87 13.78
C SER A 707 23.75 -17.86 12.82
N ILE A 708 24.61 -17.40 11.91
CA ILE A 708 25.33 -18.27 10.97
C ILE A 708 26.60 -18.87 11.61
N ALA A 709 27.14 -18.22 12.65
CA ALA A 709 28.30 -18.69 13.39
C ALA A 709 28.13 -20.16 13.87
N PRO A 710 29.21 -20.97 13.88
CA PRO A 710 30.61 -20.59 13.65
C PRO A 710 31.03 -20.55 12.17
N ARG A 711 30.09 -20.68 11.22
CA ARG A 711 30.41 -20.64 9.79
C ARG A 711 30.87 -19.22 9.39
N PRO A 712 31.95 -19.07 8.60
CA PRO A 712 32.47 -17.77 8.21
C PRO A 712 31.47 -16.96 7.38
N VAL A 713 31.36 -15.67 7.71
CA VAL A 713 30.61 -14.66 6.96
C VAL A 713 31.56 -13.52 6.60
N SER A 714 31.72 -13.24 5.30
CA SER A 714 32.52 -12.11 4.79
C SER A 714 31.61 -10.98 4.29
N VAL A 715 31.76 -9.78 4.83
CA VAL A 715 31.08 -8.57 4.32
C VAL A 715 32.09 -7.75 3.51
N ARG A 716 31.80 -7.53 2.22
CA ARG A 716 32.71 -6.89 1.27
C ARG A 716 32.02 -5.67 0.65
N SER A 717 32.76 -4.56 0.60
CA SER A 717 32.33 -3.29 0.00
C SER A 717 30.92 -2.85 0.44
N PRO A 718 30.57 -2.86 1.74
CA PRO A 718 29.20 -2.58 2.19
C PRO A 718 28.70 -1.23 1.69
N VAL A 719 27.41 -1.13 1.42
CA VAL A 719 26.76 0.09 0.92
C VAL A 719 25.72 0.62 1.90
N ASP A 720 25.43 1.91 1.79
CA ASP A 720 24.27 2.51 2.44
C ASP A 720 22.96 2.15 1.69
N PRO A 721 21.78 2.41 2.28
CA PRO A 721 20.48 2.16 1.63
C PRO A 721 20.21 2.96 0.34
N THR A 722 21.11 3.87 -0.04
CA THR A 722 21.07 4.61 -1.32
C THR A 722 21.98 3.98 -2.38
N GLY A 723 22.74 2.94 -2.02
CA GLY A 723 23.67 2.21 -2.89
C GLY A 723 25.07 2.82 -2.95
N LYS A 724 25.40 3.79 -2.09
CA LYS A 724 26.74 4.38 -2.02
C LYS A 724 27.64 3.54 -1.10
N PRO A 725 28.94 3.39 -1.41
CA PRO A 725 29.86 2.71 -0.50
C PRO A 725 29.85 3.36 0.89
N LYS A 726 29.73 2.55 1.94
CA LYS A 726 30.01 3.00 3.30
C LYS A 726 31.51 3.22 3.43
N ALA A 727 31.89 4.32 4.10
CA ALA A 727 33.28 4.49 4.52
C ALA A 727 33.67 3.28 5.37
N ALA A 728 34.88 2.73 5.14
CA ALA A 728 35.42 1.73 6.05
C ALA A 728 35.39 2.31 7.47
N PRO A 729 34.97 1.54 8.49
CA PRO A 729 35.12 2.00 9.88
C PRO A 729 36.59 2.38 10.07
N MET A 730 36.84 3.64 10.45
CA MET A 730 38.19 4.14 10.75
C MET A 730 38.80 3.39 11.92
#